data_AF-A0A960ZC89-F1
#
_entry.id   AF-A0A960ZC89-F1
#
_cell.length_a   1.000
_cell.length_b   1.000
_cell.length_c   1.000
_cell.angle_alpha   90.00
_cell.angle_beta   90.00
_cell.angle_gamma   90.00
#
_symmetry.space_group_name_H-M   'P 1'
#
loop_
_entity.id
_entity.type
_entity.pdbx_description
1 polymer ?
#
loop_
_entity_poly.entity_id
_entity_poly.type
_entity_poly.pdbx_seq_one_letter_code
_entity_poly.pdbx_strand_id
1 'polypeptide(L)'
;MDKSILIPLDNQIIKPYFFIVLLCGLYISYKLRFPQFRFLLLALKIFSGAMDHKGSKGQLVHSQAFYAGSGSSLLIGATLGSIFAMMIGGVGTLFWIWLLSFIIMPIKIVSSTMAIKFRTKLPNGRYLSGPMYFIEKALKARWLAIAFALGSLLTVLSMGGVVPVLTMTYLGKSMYGLKGLTVSLLVSAFLIYVVIGGIRRVGRVAGFLAPISIILFFISFFLFFGKDLVGFSSFLSAVFQSAFSFEAIFKGGGVVAIATLFEALGIFFISTETGLGKNAGISGVVRTDAAVKQGLVSMLSTLVEGILISTLVFYLLFSYKAFNIEDQGNFLNFLITSGNSFSGFLLMASFSLFWFVGICGWFYTGEQSAFYIHGEKFANFFRILFIVTILSVSFLFIKFGKQVIFDAYYFGYTMAIFTAIPILITQVLLAKVVGFDLNKFIKESGARYEIIKDFYIILLSILPKNLLSYTFGLFTQIRLPRFMMIPILKAFAKIYKINLDEAELSLWEYNSLNQFFTRALKAEARIIDSAENAIVSPVDARVIHFGDITQSTLIQAKGINYSLKELLGSEKHYPYFKNGKFITFYLSPQDYHRIHSPFHGKILGYYYEPGKLFPVNDLAALKITGLYPKNERLITFIQTQYGKIAVVKVGASNVGKIRVTYDMKIVTNSWIRLPKEVEYSNVDIMIQKGAELGRFEMGSTVILVFETDTVDLVNMEKDGKQTYGSTVALFKNANLEI
;
A
#
# COMPACT_ATOMS: atom_id res chain seq x y z
N MET A 1 -32.80 12.36 -29.30
CA MET A 1 -31.78 11.49 -29.94
C MET A 1 -32.42 10.11 -30.02
N ASP A 2 -32.64 9.58 -31.23
CA ASP A 2 -33.45 8.40 -31.51
C ASP A 2 -32.92 7.12 -30.83
N LYS A 3 -33.78 6.18 -30.42
CA LYS A 3 -33.40 4.94 -29.69
C LYS A 3 -32.41 4.06 -30.47
N SER A 4 -32.32 4.25 -31.78
CA SER A 4 -31.39 3.61 -32.70
C SER A 4 -29.95 4.18 -32.64
N ILE A 5 -29.74 5.32 -31.97
CA ILE A 5 -28.47 6.09 -32.06
C ILE A 5 -27.38 5.58 -31.11
N LEU A 6 -27.69 4.74 -30.12
CA LEU A 6 -26.72 4.34 -29.08
C LEU A 6 -26.64 2.83 -28.76
N ILE A 7 -27.43 1.98 -29.43
CA ILE A 7 -27.36 0.53 -29.22
C ILE A 7 -27.46 -0.19 -30.57
N PRO A 8 -26.34 -0.41 -31.29
CA PRO A 8 -26.26 -1.48 -32.26
C PRO A 8 -25.65 -2.74 -31.65
N LEU A 9 -25.20 -2.76 -30.39
CA LEU A 9 -24.74 -4.02 -29.79
C LEU A 9 -25.92 -4.89 -29.43
N ASP A 10 -26.24 -5.78 -30.36
CA ASP A 10 -27.24 -6.83 -30.20
C ASP A 10 -27.05 -7.55 -28.85
N ASN A 11 -28.13 -7.63 -28.08
CA ASN A 11 -28.19 -8.19 -26.73
C ASN A 11 -27.61 -9.61 -26.62
N GLN A 12 -27.45 -10.29 -27.76
CA GLN A 12 -27.03 -11.67 -27.89
C GLN A 12 -25.55 -11.92 -27.59
N ILE A 13 -24.65 -10.93 -27.77
CA ILE A 13 -23.19 -11.18 -27.66
C ILE A 13 -22.59 -10.65 -26.35
N ILE A 14 -23.02 -9.48 -25.87
CA ILE A 14 -22.48 -8.87 -24.63
C ILE A 14 -22.79 -9.74 -23.40
N LYS A 15 -24.03 -10.23 -23.30
CA LYS A 15 -24.48 -10.98 -22.11
C LYS A 15 -23.67 -12.28 -21.93
N PRO A 16 -23.49 -13.14 -22.94
CA PRO A 16 -22.59 -14.29 -22.83
C PRO A 16 -21.17 -13.90 -22.46
N TYR A 17 -20.61 -12.85 -23.06
CA TYR A 17 -19.27 -12.37 -22.72
C TYR A 17 -19.15 -12.00 -21.23
N PHE A 18 -20.12 -11.25 -20.68
CA PHE A 18 -20.17 -10.90 -19.27
C PHE A 18 -20.13 -12.15 -18.36
N PHE A 19 -20.98 -13.14 -18.65
CA PHE A 19 -21.01 -14.38 -17.86
C PHE A 19 -19.69 -15.15 -17.95
N ILE A 20 -19.08 -15.25 -19.13
CA ILE A 20 -17.78 -15.92 -19.28
C ILE A 20 -16.72 -15.21 -18.43
N VAL A 21 -16.64 -13.88 -18.50
CA VAL A 21 -15.69 -13.09 -17.69
C VAL A 21 -15.94 -13.29 -16.21
N LEU A 22 -17.20 -13.23 -15.77
CA LEU A 22 -17.59 -13.43 -14.38
C LEU A 22 -17.20 -14.82 -13.85
N LEU A 23 -17.56 -15.87 -14.58
CA LEU A 23 -17.25 -17.25 -14.22
C LEU A 23 -15.73 -17.50 -14.20
N CYS A 24 -15.00 -16.97 -15.18
CA CYS A 24 -13.54 -17.03 -15.20
C CYS A 24 -12.95 -16.30 -13.99
N GLY A 25 -13.43 -15.10 -13.67
CA GLY A 25 -12.99 -14.30 -12.54
C GLY A 25 -13.23 -14.99 -11.20
N LEU A 26 -14.43 -15.55 -10.99
CA LEU A 26 -14.79 -16.33 -9.80
C LEU A 26 -13.89 -17.57 -9.67
N TYR A 27 -13.73 -18.34 -10.75
CA TYR A 27 -12.90 -19.54 -10.75
C TYR A 27 -11.43 -19.20 -10.44
N ILE A 28 -10.86 -18.19 -11.09
CA ILE A 28 -9.46 -17.78 -10.88
C ILE A 28 -9.28 -17.21 -9.47
N SER A 29 -10.21 -16.37 -9.00
CA SER A 29 -10.24 -15.89 -7.62
C SER A 29 -10.19 -17.04 -6.63
N TYR A 30 -11.07 -18.02 -6.79
CA TYR A 30 -11.10 -19.20 -5.92
C TYR A 30 -9.79 -20.00 -5.99
N LYS A 31 -9.30 -20.31 -7.20
CA LYS A 31 -8.07 -21.10 -7.39
C LYS A 31 -6.81 -20.41 -6.84
N LEU A 32 -6.74 -19.09 -6.93
CA LEU A 32 -5.66 -18.29 -6.35
C LEU A 32 -5.90 -17.96 -4.86
N ARG A 33 -6.97 -18.50 -4.24
CA ARG A 33 -7.39 -18.24 -2.85
C ARG A 33 -7.57 -16.75 -2.57
N PHE A 34 -8.33 -16.07 -3.42
CA PHE A 34 -8.66 -14.65 -3.35
C PHE A 34 -7.47 -13.71 -3.14
N PRO A 35 -6.53 -13.62 -4.11
CA PRO A 35 -5.35 -12.78 -4.00
C PRO A 35 -5.67 -11.29 -3.85
N GLN A 36 -6.83 -10.82 -4.33
CA GLN A 36 -7.29 -9.44 -4.22
C GLN A 36 -7.50 -8.97 -2.76
N PHE A 37 -7.85 -9.87 -1.82
CA PHE A 37 -7.90 -9.51 -0.40
C PHE A 37 -6.52 -9.64 0.25
N ARG A 38 -5.74 -10.66 -0.12
CA ARG A 38 -4.49 -11.02 0.58
C ARG A 38 -3.28 -10.20 0.15
N PHE A 39 -3.24 -9.76 -1.10
CA PHE A 39 -2.03 -9.24 -1.74
C PHE A 39 -2.22 -7.86 -2.38
N LEU A 40 -3.30 -7.14 -2.05
CA LEU A 40 -3.55 -5.81 -2.60
C LEU A 40 -2.48 -4.79 -2.19
N LEU A 41 -2.16 -4.72 -0.89
CA LEU A 41 -1.10 -3.84 -0.37
C LEU A 41 0.27 -4.22 -0.94
N LEU A 42 0.54 -5.52 -1.07
CA LEU A 42 1.75 -6.02 -1.71
C LEU A 42 1.84 -5.55 -3.16
N ALA A 43 0.74 -5.60 -3.92
CA ALA A 43 0.69 -5.13 -5.30
C ALA A 43 1.02 -3.63 -5.40
N LEU A 44 0.46 -2.79 -4.52
CA LEU A 44 0.79 -1.35 -4.46
C LEU A 44 2.27 -1.12 -4.15
N LYS A 45 2.85 -1.92 -3.26
CA LYS A 45 4.27 -1.85 -2.93
C LYS A 45 5.16 -2.26 -4.10
N ILE A 46 4.82 -3.32 -4.83
CA ILE A 46 5.51 -3.70 -6.07
C ILE A 46 5.40 -2.57 -7.10
N PHE A 47 4.20 -2.00 -7.25
CA PHE A 47 3.94 -0.90 -8.19
C PHE A 47 4.83 0.33 -7.91
N SER A 48 5.07 0.64 -6.63
CA SER A 48 5.96 1.74 -6.21
C SER A 48 7.45 1.52 -6.53
N GLY A 49 7.85 0.30 -6.91
CA GLY A 49 9.25 -0.07 -7.13
C GLY A 49 10.01 -0.46 -5.86
N ALA A 50 9.38 -0.46 -4.69
CA ALA A 50 10.02 -0.80 -3.42
C ALA A 50 10.52 -2.26 -3.31
N MET A 51 10.16 -3.13 -4.26
CA MET A 51 10.60 -4.53 -4.33
C MET A 51 11.30 -4.89 -5.65
N ASP A 52 11.80 -3.88 -6.36
CA ASP A 52 12.62 -4.05 -7.55
C ASP A 52 14.01 -4.57 -7.19
N HIS A 53 14.48 -5.61 -7.88
CA HIS A 53 15.81 -6.17 -7.68
C HIS A 53 16.78 -5.67 -8.77
N LYS A 54 17.97 -5.23 -8.33
CA LYS A 54 19.05 -4.85 -9.25
C LYS A 54 19.52 -6.08 -10.03
N GLY A 55 19.64 -5.95 -11.36
CA GLY A 55 20.05 -7.05 -12.25
C GLY A 55 18.92 -7.92 -12.81
N SER A 56 17.66 -7.67 -12.45
CA SER A 56 16.51 -8.38 -13.03
C SER A 56 16.44 -8.23 -14.55
N LYS A 57 15.96 -9.27 -15.25
CA LYS A 57 15.85 -9.30 -16.72
C LYS A 57 14.58 -8.59 -17.18
N GLY A 58 14.69 -7.68 -18.15
CA GLY A 58 13.56 -6.98 -18.79
C GLY A 58 13.96 -5.59 -19.27
N GLN A 59 13.00 -4.81 -19.78
CA GLN A 59 13.26 -3.47 -20.30
C GLN A 59 12.41 -2.37 -19.64
N LEU A 60 11.29 -2.73 -19.00
CA LEU A 60 10.38 -1.78 -18.35
C LEU A 60 10.27 -2.04 -16.84
N VAL A 61 10.03 -0.99 -16.05
CA VAL A 61 9.62 -1.15 -14.64
C VAL A 61 8.12 -1.45 -14.55
N HIS A 62 7.68 -1.95 -13.39
CA HIS A 62 6.31 -2.38 -13.15
C HIS A 62 5.26 -1.30 -13.47
N SER A 63 5.47 -0.06 -13.01
CA SER A 63 4.56 1.08 -13.23
C SER A 63 4.46 1.50 -14.70
N GLN A 64 5.59 1.52 -15.42
CA GLN A 64 5.60 1.82 -16.85
C GLN A 64 4.80 0.79 -17.66
N ALA A 65 4.95 -0.50 -17.35
CA ALA A 65 4.18 -1.54 -18.00
C ALA A 65 2.70 -1.52 -17.60
N PHE A 66 2.39 -1.15 -16.36
CA PHE A 66 1.02 -0.94 -15.89
C PHE A 66 0.31 0.14 -16.69
N TYR A 67 0.92 1.32 -16.83
CA TYR A 67 0.33 2.44 -17.57
C TYR A 67 0.31 2.20 -19.08
N ALA A 68 1.37 1.64 -19.66
CA ALA A 68 1.40 1.34 -21.09
C ALA A 68 0.40 0.23 -21.46
N GLY A 69 0.24 -0.76 -20.58
CA GLY A 69 -0.78 -1.81 -20.71
C GLY A 69 -2.18 -1.25 -20.56
N SER A 70 -2.48 -0.59 -19.45
CA SER A 70 -3.85 -0.21 -19.09
C SER A 70 -4.24 1.20 -19.56
N GLY A 71 -3.41 1.88 -20.35
CA GLY A 71 -3.62 3.30 -20.67
C GLY A 71 -5.01 3.61 -21.23
N SER A 72 -5.42 2.92 -22.29
CA SER A 72 -6.75 3.13 -22.90
C SER A 72 -7.92 2.72 -22.00
N SER A 73 -7.75 1.69 -21.17
CA SER A 73 -8.82 1.19 -20.30
C SER A 73 -8.97 2.03 -19.03
N LEU A 74 -7.88 2.52 -18.46
CA LEU A 74 -7.81 3.04 -17.10
C LEU A 74 -8.64 4.31 -16.90
N LEU A 75 -8.57 5.25 -17.84
CA LEU A 75 -9.40 6.46 -17.80
C LEU A 75 -10.54 6.40 -18.82
N ILE A 76 -10.22 6.17 -20.09
CA ILE A 76 -11.18 6.37 -21.19
C ILE A 76 -12.18 5.23 -21.25
N GLY A 77 -11.70 3.99 -21.25
CA GLY A 77 -12.55 2.80 -21.18
C GLY A 77 -13.45 2.80 -19.95
N ALA A 78 -12.90 3.13 -18.78
CA ALA A 78 -13.68 3.25 -17.54
C ALA A 78 -14.71 4.40 -17.60
N THR A 79 -14.37 5.54 -18.21
CA THR A 79 -15.31 6.66 -18.36
C THR A 79 -16.47 6.32 -19.29
N LEU A 80 -16.16 5.88 -20.52
CA LEU A 80 -17.18 5.50 -21.50
C LEU A 80 -18.01 4.32 -21.03
N GLY A 81 -17.36 3.29 -20.48
CA GLY A 81 -18.03 2.13 -19.92
C GLY A 81 -18.98 2.53 -18.78
N SER A 82 -18.61 3.48 -17.94
CA SER A 82 -19.48 3.97 -16.86
C SER A 82 -20.68 4.76 -17.37
N ILE A 83 -20.47 5.63 -18.36
CA ILE A 83 -21.55 6.38 -19.02
C ILE A 83 -22.58 5.41 -19.60
N PHE A 84 -22.13 4.44 -20.41
CA PHE A 84 -23.02 3.47 -21.03
C PHE A 84 -23.66 2.53 -20.00
N ALA A 85 -22.93 2.09 -18.97
CA ALA A 85 -23.50 1.23 -17.93
C ALA A 85 -24.58 1.94 -17.13
N MET A 86 -24.38 3.22 -16.78
CA MET A 86 -25.40 4.02 -16.11
C MET A 86 -26.63 4.26 -17.00
N MET A 87 -26.40 4.47 -18.31
CA MET A 87 -27.46 4.66 -19.29
C MET A 87 -28.38 3.44 -19.42
N ILE A 88 -27.80 2.24 -19.35
CA ILE A 88 -28.52 0.97 -19.58
C ILE A 88 -29.11 0.41 -18.29
N GLY A 89 -28.33 0.38 -17.22
CA GLY A 89 -28.72 -0.27 -15.96
C GLY A 89 -29.07 0.70 -14.82
N GLY A 90 -28.97 2.00 -15.04
CA GLY A 90 -29.22 3.02 -14.02
C GLY A 90 -28.11 3.12 -12.96
N VAL A 91 -28.33 4.00 -11.98
CA VAL A 91 -27.35 4.37 -10.94
C VAL A 91 -26.92 3.19 -10.07
N GLY A 92 -27.83 2.26 -9.77
CA GLY A 92 -27.54 1.05 -8.97
C GLY A 92 -26.53 0.10 -9.60
N THR A 93 -26.27 0.23 -10.91
CA THR A 93 -25.24 -0.56 -11.61
C THR A 93 -23.85 -0.37 -11.01
N LEU A 94 -23.57 0.82 -10.45
CA LEU A 94 -22.27 1.12 -9.85
C LEU A 94 -21.90 0.16 -8.71
N PHE A 95 -22.87 -0.21 -7.86
CA PHE A 95 -22.65 -1.18 -6.78
C PHE A 95 -22.14 -2.52 -7.33
N TRP A 96 -22.78 -2.99 -8.40
CA TRP A 96 -22.40 -4.23 -9.06
C TRP A 96 -21.07 -4.11 -9.80
N ILE A 97 -20.76 -2.95 -10.39
CA ILE A 97 -19.43 -2.68 -10.93
C ILE A 97 -18.36 -2.80 -9.83
N TRP A 98 -18.57 -2.22 -8.64
CA TRP A 98 -17.61 -2.34 -7.52
C TRP A 98 -17.38 -3.79 -7.12
N LEU A 99 -18.47 -4.52 -6.83
CA LEU A 99 -18.41 -5.91 -6.38
C LEU A 99 -17.72 -6.81 -7.42
N LEU A 100 -18.14 -6.71 -8.67
CA LEU A 100 -17.66 -7.59 -9.73
C LEU A 100 -16.25 -7.24 -10.18
N SER A 101 -15.89 -5.95 -10.24
CA SER A 101 -14.52 -5.53 -10.52
C SER A 101 -13.56 -6.13 -9.49
N PHE A 102 -13.96 -6.15 -8.21
CA PHE A 102 -13.19 -6.79 -7.13
C PHE A 102 -13.04 -8.30 -7.30
N ILE A 103 -14.09 -8.98 -7.78
CA ILE A 103 -14.09 -10.42 -8.02
C ILE A 103 -13.24 -10.81 -9.24
N ILE A 104 -13.23 -10.02 -10.31
CA ILE A 104 -12.58 -10.39 -11.57
C ILE A 104 -11.12 -9.91 -11.70
N MET A 105 -10.66 -9.03 -10.82
CA MET A 105 -9.25 -8.56 -10.74
C MET A 105 -8.20 -9.65 -11.03
N PRO A 106 -8.32 -10.89 -10.50
CA PRO A 106 -7.30 -11.91 -10.68
C PRO A 106 -7.12 -12.41 -12.13
N ILE A 107 -8.07 -12.14 -13.04
CA ILE A 107 -7.93 -12.43 -14.48
C ILE A 107 -6.64 -11.81 -15.03
N LYS A 108 -6.36 -10.55 -14.68
CA LYS A 108 -5.15 -9.83 -15.11
C LYS A 108 -3.86 -10.40 -14.47
N ILE A 109 -3.95 -11.02 -13.29
CA ILE A 109 -2.79 -11.69 -12.66
C ILE A 109 -2.30 -12.84 -13.54
N VAL A 110 -3.22 -13.67 -14.02
CA VAL A 110 -2.86 -14.87 -14.79
C VAL A 110 -2.17 -14.49 -16.09
N SER A 111 -2.78 -13.65 -16.91
CA SER A 111 -2.23 -13.30 -18.23
C SER A 111 -0.88 -12.58 -18.15
N SER A 112 -0.71 -11.61 -17.24
CA SER A 112 0.55 -10.90 -17.07
C SER A 112 1.67 -11.78 -16.50
N THR A 113 1.35 -12.71 -15.58
CA THR A 113 2.33 -13.67 -15.06
C THR A 113 2.81 -14.61 -16.17
N MET A 114 1.87 -15.19 -16.92
CA MET A 114 2.17 -16.13 -18.00
C MET A 114 2.99 -15.47 -19.11
N ALA A 115 2.70 -14.21 -19.43
CA ALA A 115 3.47 -13.45 -20.42
C ALA A 115 4.95 -13.29 -20.06
N ILE A 116 5.28 -13.07 -18.79
CA ILE A 116 6.68 -13.00 -18.35
C ILE A 116 7.31 -14.38 -18.31
N LYS A 117 6.59 -15.39 -17.82
CA LYS A 117 7.09 -16.76 -17.68
C LYS A 117 7.48 -17.37 -19.03
N PHE A 118 6.72 -17.07 -20.08
CA PHE A 118 6.90 -17.67 -21.41
C PHE A 118 7.48 -16.71 -22.47
N ARG A 119 7.97 -15.54 -22.08
CA ARG A 119 8.62 -14.60 -23.00
C ARG A 119 9.86 -15.21 -23.66
N THR A 120 10.08 -14.91 -24.93
CA THR A 120 11.32 -15.26 -25.65
C THR A 120 12.20 -14.03 -25.79
N LYS A 121 13.50 -14.15 -25.58
CA LYS A 121 14.46 -13.08 -25.92
C LYS A 121 15.06 -13.36 -27.29
N LEU A 122 14.95 -12.42 -28.22
CA LEU A 122 15.61 -12.47 -29.52
C LEU A 122 17.09 -12.06 -29.41
N PRO A 123 17.94 -12.41 -30.40
CA PRO A 123 19.37 -12.04 -30.42
C PRO A 123 19.59 -10.52 -30.32
N ASN A 124 18.72 -9.72 -30.93
CA ASN A 124 18.72 -8.25 -30.86
C ASN A 124 18.31 -7.68 -29.47
N GLY A 125 18.00 -8.55 -28.49
CA GLY A 125 17.61 -8.15 -27.13
C GLY A 125 16.13 -7.81 -26.94
N ARG A 126 15.30 -7.88 -28.00
CA ARG A 126 13.85 -7.70 -27.94
C ARG A 126 13.19 -8.89 -27.24
N TYR A 127 12.20 -8.61 -26.39
CA TYR A 127 11.35 -9.66 -25.83
C TYR A 127 10.09 -9.82 -26.68
N LEU A 128 9.78 -11.08 -26.97
CA LEU A 128 8.53 -11.51 -27.57
C LEU A 128 7.61 -12.04 -26.48
N SER A 129 6.43 -11.45 -26.34
CA SER A 129 5.49 -11.79 -25.29
C SER A 129 4.05 -11.40 -25.64
N GLY A 130 3.10 -12.10 -25.01
CA GLY A 130 1.67 -11.92 -25.23
C GLY A 130 0.94 -13.26 -25.15
N PRO A 131 -0.40 -13.25 -25.27
CA PRO A 131 -1.21 -14.44 -25.11
C PRO A 131 -0.88 -15.57 -26.08
N MET A 132 -0.77 -15.29 -27.37
CA MET A 132 -0.35 -16.24 -28.40
C MET A 132 0.91 -17.05 -28.03
N TYR A 133 1.95 -16.41 -27.45
CA TYR A 133 3.18 -17.12 -27.07
C TYR A 133 2.98 -18.09 -25.92
N PHE A 134 2.24 -17.72 -24.86
CA PHE A 134 2.02 -18.64 -23.75
C PHE A 134 0.89 -19.65 -24.03
N ILE A 135 -0.07 -19.33 -24.90
CA ILE A 135 -1.06 -20.30 -25.39
C ILE A 135 -0.33 -21.43 -26.11
N GLU A 136 0.55 -21.10 -27.05
CA GLU A 136 1.30 -22.12 -27.78
C GLU A 136 2.27 -22.87 -26.87
N LYS A 137 3.08 -22.18 -26.06
CA LYS A 137 4.10 -22.86 -25.25
C LYS A 137 3.54 -23.63 -24.04
N ALA A 138 2.51 -23.12 -23.38
CA ALA A 138 1.97 -23.73 -22.16
C ALA A 138 0.89 -24.77 -22.47
N LEU A 139 0.01 -24.52 -23.45
CA LEU A 139 -1.08 -25.43 -23.81
C LEU A 139 -0.76 -26.31 -25.02
N LYS A 140 0.34 -26.06 -25.75
CA LYS A 140 0.66 -26.73 -27.03
C LYS A 140 -0.44 -26.58 -28.08
N ALA A 141 -1.26 -25.52 -27.97
CA ALA A 141 -2.42 -25.28 -28.83
C ALA A 141 -2.13 -24.15 -29.82
N ARG A 142 -1.37 -24.45 -30.89
CA ARG A 142 -0.99 -23.45 -31.91
C ARG A 142 -2.20 -22.84 -32.63
N TRP A 143 -3.24 -23.63 -32.91
CA TRP A 143 -4.47 -23.14 -33.54
C TRP A 143 -5.16 -22.05 -32.70
N LEU A 144 -5.19 -22.22 -31.37
CA LEU A 144 -5.79 -21.27 -30.44
C LEU A 144 -4.95 -19.99 -30.33
N ALA A 145 -3.62 -20.13 -30.39
CA ALA A 145 -2.70 -19.00 -30.41
C ALA A 145 -2.82 -18.17 -31.70
N ILE A 146 -2.98 -18.82 -32.85
CA ILE A 146 -3.24 -18.16 -34.14
C ILE A 146 -4.60 -17.47 -34.13
N ALA A 147 -5.65 -18.14 -33.62
CA ALA A 147 -6.98 -17.54 -33.48
C ALA A 147 -6.95 -16.27 -32.62
N PHE A 148 -6.25 -16.32 -31.47
CA PHE A 148 -6.02 -15.14 -30.64
C PHE A 148 -5.26 -14.05 -31.41
N ALA A 149 -4.17 -14.39 -32.10
CA ALA A 149 -3.34 -13.41 -32.79
C ALA A 149 -4.12 -12.68 -33.91
N LEU A 150 -4.91 -13.41 -34.71
CA LEU A 150 -5.75 -12.84 -35.76
C LEU A 150 -6.86 -11.95 -35.19
N GLY A 151 -7.60 -12.42 -34.18
CA GLY A 151 -8.62 -11.61 -33.50
C GLY A 151 -8.01 -10.35 -32.86
N SER A 152 -6.83 -10.50 -32.25
CA SER A 152 -6.08 -9.40 -31.65
C SER A 152 -5.69 -8.35 -32.68
N LEU A 153 -5.27 -8.72 -33.89
CA LEU A 153 -4.96 -7.75 -34.95
C LEU A 153 -6.17 -6.91 -35.36
N LEU A 154 -7.32 -7.55 -35.56
CA LEU A 154 -8.57 -6.86 -35.91
C LEU A 154 -9.06 -5.97 -34.77
N THR A 155 -8.95 -6.44 -33.53
CA THR A 155 -9.29 -5.66 -32.33
C THR A 155 -8.36 -4.46 -32.17
N VAL A 156 -7.06 -4.63 -32.41
CA VAL A 156 -6.08 -3.53 -32.33
C VAL A 156 -6.38 -2.47 -33.40
N LEU A 157 -6.66 -2.86 -34.65
CA LEU A 157 -6.98 -1.91 -35.71
C LEU A 157 -8.27 -1.13 -35.40
N SER A 158 -9.29 -1.81 -34.90
CA SER A 158 -10.59 -1.20 -34.57
C SER A 158 -10.57 -0.40 -33.26
N MET A 159 -10.43 -1.07 -32.10
CA MET A 159 -10.46 -0.43 -30.78
C MET A 159 -9.23 0.42 -30.48
N GLY A 160 -8.07 0.09 -31.05
CA GLY A 160 -6.83 0.80 -30.82
C GLY A 160 -6.52 1.90 -31.83
N GLY A 161 -6.88 1.68 -33.09
CA GLY A 161 -6.63 2.63 -34.19
C GLY A 161 -7.84 3.49 -34.52
N VAL A 162 -8.92 2.86 -34.99
CA VAL A 162 -10.09 3.56 -35.55
C VAL A 162 -10.88 4.31 -34.49
N VAL A 163 -11.34 3.64 -33.44
CA VAL A 163 -12.24 4.20 -32.42
C VAL A 163 -11.64 5.42 -31.69
N PRO A 164 -10.39 5.36 -31.19
CA PRO A 164 -9.80 6.50 -30.47
C PRO A 164 -9.62 7.72 -31.36
N VAL A 165 -9.13 7.52 -32.59
CA VAL A 165 -8.85 8.60 -33.54
C VAL A 165 -10.14 9.22 -34.06
N LEU A 166 -11.18 8.43 -34.33
CA LEU A 166 -12.51 8.94 -34.68
C LEU A 166 -13.07 9.83 -33.57
N THR A 167 -12.98 9.35 -32.33
CA THR A 167 -13.52 10.08 -31.17
C THR A 167 -12.73 11.37 -30.92
N MET A 168 -11.40 11.36 -31.09
CA MET A 168 -10.58 12.58 -31.07
C MET A 168 -10.97 13.56 -32.17
N THR A 169 -11.14 13.09 -33.40
CA THR A 169 -11.50 13.94 -34.53
C THR A 169 -12.87 14.58 -34.31
N TYR A 170 -13.82 13.82 -33.75
CA TYR A 170 -15.12 14.35 -33.35
C TYR A 170 -15.00 15.45 -32.30
N LEU A 171 -14.34 15.18 -31.17
CA LEU A 171 -14.20 16.16 -30.09
C LEU A 171 -13.39 17.38 -30.51
N GLY A 172 -12.30 17.18 -31.25
CA GLY A 172 -11.46 18.26 -31.77
C GLY A 172 -12.22 19.17 -32.74
N LYS A 173 -13.06 18.62 -33.60
CA LYS A 173 -13.95 19.40 -34.47
C LYS A 173 -15.02 20.13 -33.67
N SER A 174 -15.66 19.44 -32.72
CA SER A 174 -16.79 20.00 -31.95
C SER A 174 -16.38 21.06 -30.94
N MET A 175 -15.18 20.97 -30.35
CA MET A 175 -14.74 21.89 -29.29
C MET A 175 -13.81 22.99 -29.80
N TYR A 176 -12.90 22.69 -30.74
CA TYR A 176 -11.88 23.63 -31.20
C TYR A 176 -11.98 23.97 -32.70
N GLY A 177 -13.01 23.47 -33.40
CA GLY A 177 -13.19 23.74 -34.82
C GLY A 177 -12.08 23.17 -35.71
N LEU A 178 -11.36 22.13 -35.27
CA LEU A 178 -10.30 21.50 -36.06
C LEU A 178 -10.88 20.94 -37.37
N LYS A 179 -10.19 21.22 -38.49
CA LYS A 179 -10.59 20.79 -39.84
C LYS A 179 -9.62 19.77 -40.42
N GLY A 180 -10.12 19.00 -41.40
CA GLY A 180 -9.31 18.11 -42.22
C GLY A 180 -8.65 16.96 -41.45
N LEU A 181 -7.41 16.64 -41.82
CA LEU A 181 -6.64 15.50 -41.29
C LEU A 181 -5.80 15.83 -40.05
N THR A 182 -5.98 17.01 -39.46
CA THR A 182 -5.10 17.55 -38.40
C THR A 182 -4.88 16.57 -37.25
N VAL A 183 -5.97 15.99 -36.70
CA VAL A 183 -5.90 15.04 -35.59
C VAL A 183 -5.16 13.77 -35.99
N SER A 184 -5.53 13.15 -37.12
CA SER A 184 -4.86 11.96 -37.63
C SER A 184 -3.37 12.17 -37.91
N LEU A 185 -2.97 13.34 -38.42
CA LEU A 185 -1.57 13.69 -38.64
C LEU A 185 -0.80 13.84 -37.33
N LEU A 186 -1.36 14.53 -36.33
CA LEU A 186 -0.75 14.68 -35.01
C LEU A 186 -0.58 13.32 -34.31
N VAL A 187 -1.61 12.48 -34.32
CA VAL A 187 -1.55 11.13 -33.77
C VAL A 187 -0.53 10.27 -34.50
N SER A 188 -0.46 10.36 -35.83
CA SER A 188 0.52 9.60 -36.61
C SER A 188 1.95 10.05 -36.32
N ALA A 189 2.20 11.35 -36.26
CA ALA A 189 3.52 11.91 -35.93
C ALA A 189 3.96 11.46 -34.52
N PHE A 190 3.06 11.55 -33.54
CA PHE A 190 3.31 11.06 -32.19
C PHE A 190 3.59 9.55 -32.17
N LEU A 191 2.78 8.75 -32.86
CA LEU A 191 2.97 7.31 -32.94
C LEU A 191 4.34 6.98 -33.56
N ILE A 192 4.69 7.59 -34.69
CA ILE A 192 5.99 7.37 -35.35
C ILE A 192 7.13 7.68 -34.39
N TYR A 193 7.07 8.81 -33.67
CA TYR A 193 8.05 9.15 -32.65
C TYR A 193 8.15 8.04 -31.58
N VAL A 194 7.03 7.55 -31.04
CA VAL A 194 7.06 6.51 -30.01
C VAL A 194 7.59 5.18 -30.57
N VAL A 195 7.15 4.77 -31.76
CA VAL A 195 7.48 3.51 -32.41
C VAL A 195 8.96 3.40 -32.76
N ILE A 196 9.57 4.46 -33.29
CA ILE A 196 11.01 4.50 -33.59
C ILE A 196 11.85 4.22 -32.33
N GLY A 197 11.38 4.66 -31.16
CA GLY A 197 12.08 4.43 -29.90
C GLY A 197 11.86 3.05 -29.28
N GLY A 198 11.02 2.22 -29.90
CA GLY A 198 10.66 0.88 -29.41
C GLY A 198 9.97 0.89 -28.04
N ILE A 199 9.88 -0.31 -27.46
CA ILE A 199 9.14 -0.54 -26.21
C ILE A 199 9.66 0.29 -25.01
N ARG A 200 10.96 0.61 -24.96
CA ARG A 200 11.52 1.50 -23.93
C ARG A 200 10.96 2.92 -24.00
N ARG A 201 10.70 3.44 -25.21
CA ARG A 201 10.08 4.77 -25.39
C ARG A 201 8.59 4.69 -25.05
N VAL A 202 7.88 3.66 -25.49
CA VAL A 202 6.48 3.39 -25.10
C VAL A 202 6.32 3.43 -23.58
N GLY A 203 7.14 2.66 -22.84
CA GLY A 203 7.06 2.60 -21.39
C GLY A 203 7.42 3.92 -20.69
N ARG A 204 8.44 4.65 -21.16
CA ARG A 204 8.80 5.97 -20.60
C ARG A 204 7.70 7.00 -20.82
N VAL A 205 7.14 7.06 -22.02
CA VAL A 205 6.05 7.96 -22.37
C VAL A 205 4.82 7.64 -21.54
N ALA A 206 4.44 6.36 -21.42
CA ALA A 206 3.31 5.95 -20.58
C ALA A 206 3.52 6.26 -19.09
N GLY A 207 4.71 5.99 -18.56
CA GLY A 207 5.05 6.24 -17.15
C GLY A 207 5.08 7.73 -16.79
N PHE A 208 5.27 8.62 -17.78
CA PHE A 208 5.26 10.07 -17.59
C PHE A 208 3.88 10.67 -17.85
N LEU A 209 3.26 10.35 -18.99
CA LEU A 209 2.00 10.96 -19.40
C LEU A 209 0.82 10.48 -18.57
N ALA A 210 0.71 9.18 -18.26
CA ALA A 210 -0.48 8.67 -17.58
C ALA A 210 -0.72 9.27 -16.18
N PRO A 211 0.29 9.39 -15.29
CA PRO A 211 0.09 10.09 -14.01
C PRO A 211 -0.34 11.55 -14.18
N ILE A 212 0.26 12.27 -15.13
CA ILE A 212 -0.10 13.67 -15.44
C ILE A 212 -1.57 13.72 -15.87
N SER A 213 -1.99 12.84 -16.76
CA SER A 213 -3.37 12.77 -17.22
C SER A 213 -4.34 12.49 -16.07
N ILE A 214 -4.02 11.56 -15.15
CA ILE A 214 -4.86 11.29 -13.98
C ILE A 214 -4.99 12.55 -13.12
N ILE A 215 -3.88 13.25 -12.85
CA ILE A 215 -3.90 14.48 -12.05
C ILE A 215 -4.75 15.56 -12.73
N LEU A 216 -4.57 15.78 -14.03
CA LEU A 216 -5.36 16.73 -14.81
C LEU A 216 -6.85 16.38 -14.80
N PHE A 217 -7.20 15.09 -14.86
CA PHE A 217 -8.58 14.63 -14.75
C PHE A 217 -9.18 15.02 -13.40
N PHE A 218 -8.49 14.73 -12.30
CA PHE A 218 -8.98 15.07 -10.95
C PHE A 218 -9.11 16.58 -10.74
N ILE A 219 -8.10 17.36 -11.14
CA ILE A 219 -8.15 18.83 -11.03
C ILE A 219 -9.32 19.38 -11.84
N SER A 220 -9.45 18.93 -13.10
CA SER A 220 -10.57 19.31 -13.95
C SER A 220 -11.90 18.95 -13.30
N PHE A 221 -12.05 17.72 -12.81
CA PHE A 221 -13.26 17.23 -12.17
C PHE A 221 -13.72 18.14 -11.02
N PHE A 222 -12.83 18.47 -10.09
CA PHE A 222 -13.19 19.32 -8.94
C PHE A 222 -13.44 20.77 -9.34
N LEU A 223 -12.69 21.32 -10.31
CA LEU A 223 -12.92 22.68 -10.78
C LEU A 223 -14.23 22.82 -11.56
N PHE A 224 -14.56 21.82 -12.36
CA PHE A 224 -15.71 21.85 -13.25
C PHE A 224 -17.01 21.58 -12.49
N PHE A 225 -17.00 20.62 -11.56
CA PHE A 225 -18.23 20.12 -10.95
C PHE A 225 -18.33 20.42 -9.46
N GLY A 226 -17.26 20.82 -8.78
CA GLY A 226 -17.19 20.91 -7.31
C GLY A 226 -18.31 21.71 -6.65
N LYS A 227 -18.87 22.73 -7.33
CA LYS A 227 -19.97 23.56 -6.82
C LYS A 227 -21.35 22.95 -7.02
N ASP A 228 -21.52 22.13 -8.05
CA ASP A 228 -22.80 21.54 -8.46
C ASP A 228 -22.97 20.09 -7.97
N LEU A 229 -21.96 19.56 -7.26
CA LEU A 229 -21.99 18.22 -6.72
C LEU A 229 -23.01 18.09 -5.59
N VAL A 230 -23.92 17.12 -5.73
CA VAL A 230 -24.86 16.73 -4.67
C VAL A 230 -24.09 16.09 -3.51
N GLY A 231 -24.59 16.18 -2.28
CA GLY A 231 -23.96 15.53 -1.13
C GLY A 231 -23.65 14.05 -1.40
N PHE A 232 -22.37 13.65 -1.22
CA PHE A 232 -21.89 12.31 -1.56
C PHE A 232 -22.67 11.20 -0.85
N SER A 233 -23.14 11.44 0.38
CA SER A 233 -24.00 10.51 1.12
C SER A 233 -25.34 10.24 0.41
N SER A 234 -25.92 11.26 -0.22
CA SER A 234 -27.20 11.11 -0.95
C SER A 234 -27.00 10.30 -2.22
N PHE A 235 -25.88 10.51 -2.92
CA PHE A 235 -25.48 9.69 -4.06
C PHE A 235 -25.27 8.23 -3.67
N LEU A 236 -24.52 7.96 -2.59
CA LEU A 236 -24.33 6.60 -2.10
C LEU A 236 -25.67 5.94 -1.73
N SER A 237 -26.55 6.65 -1.02
CA SER A 237 -27.88 6.14 -0.71
C SER A 237 -28.65 5.74 -1.97
N ALA A 238 -28.63 6.59 -3.01
CA ALA A 238 -29.30 6.30 -4.28
C ALA A 238 -28.69 5.07 -4.99
N VAL A 239 -27.36 4.92 -4.97
CA VAL A 239 -26.67 3.74 -5.53
C VAL A 239 -27.14 2.46 -4.83
N PHE A 240 -27.14 2.42 -3.49
CA PHE A 240 -27.57 1.23 -2.75
C PHE A 240 -29.07 0.95 -2.90
N GLN A 241 -29.92 1.97 -2.82
CA GLN A 241 -31.37 1.81 -3.01
C GLN A 241 -31.71 1.31 -4.41
N SER A 242 -31.08 1.88 -5.45
CA SER A 242 -31.28 1.45 -6.83
C SER A 242 -30.69 0.06 -7.11
N ALA A 243 -29.62 -0.35 -6.42
CA ALA A 243 -28.99 -1.66 -6.61
C ALA A 243 -29.82 -2.81 -6.03
N PHE A 244 -30.60 -2.53 -4.98
CA PHE A 244 -31.39 -3.51 -4.22
C PHE A 244 -32.89 -3.24 -4.27
N SER A 245 -33.39 -2.47 -5.24
CA SER A 245 -34.82 -2.18 -5.38
C SER A 245 -35.59 -3.42 -5.86
N PHE A 246 -36.00 -4.25 -4.90
CA PHE A 246 -36.82 -5.45 -5.15
C PHE A 246 -38.15 -5.13 -5.83
N GLU A 247 -38.66 -3.90 -5.70
CA GLU A 247 -39.95 -3.49 -6.25
C GLU A 247 -40.00 -3.54 -7.79
N ALA A 248 -38.89 -3.20 -8.47
CA ALA A 248 -38.76 -3.32 -9.93
C ALA A 248 -38.65 -4.79 -10.38
N ILE A 249 -38.12 -5.66 -9.51
CA ILE A 249 -37.96 -7.10 -9.78
C ILE A 249 -39.30 -7.82 -9.65
N PHE A 250 -40.14 -7.45 -8.66
CA PHE A 250 -41.39 -8.14 -8.36
C PHE A 250 -42.62 -7.62 -9.10
N LYS A 251 -42.70 -6.33 -9.48
CA LYS A 251 -43.95 -5.75 -10.04
C LYS A 251 -44.03 -5.62 -11.57
N GLY A 252 -42.95 -5.84 -12.34
CA GLY A 252 -42.97 -5.45 -13.78
C GLY A 252 -42.03 -6.20 -14.72
N GLY A 253 -41.61 -7.42 -14.40
CA GLY A 253 -40.74 -8.24 -15.27
C GLY A 253 -39.27 -8.27 -14.83
N GLY A 254 -39.00 -8.73 -13.61
CA GLY A 254 -37.65 -8.79 -13.02
C GLY A 254 -36.59 -9.50 -13.86
N VAL A 255 -36.98 -10.41 -14.77
CA VAL A 255 -36.07 -11.02 -15.75
C VAL A 255 -35.48 -9.97 -16.70
N VAL A 256 -36.28 -8.99 -17.15
CA VAL A 256 -35.83 -7.91 -18.03
C VAL A 256 -34.87 -6.97 -17.29
N ALA A 257 -35.22 -6.58 -16.06
CA ALA A 257 -34.37 -5.71 -15.23
C ALA A 257 -32.99 -6.33 -14.92
N ILE A 258 -32.98 -7.63 -14.60
CA ILE A 258 -31.73 -8.38 -14.39
C ILE A 258 -30.94 -8.50 -15.70
N ALA A 259 -31.62 -8.75 -16.83
CA ALA A 259 -30.97 -8.84 -18.13
C ALA A 259 -30.33 -7.51 -18.56
N THR A 260 -30.98 -6.37 -18.30
CA THR A 260 -30.42 -5.03 -18.58
C THR A 260 -29.22 -4.71 -17.69
N LEU A 261 -29.24 -5.14 -16.42
CA LEU A 261 -28.09 -5.00 -15.54
C LEU A 261 -26.87 -5.77 -16.07
N PHE A 262 -27.05 -7.01 -16.51
CA PHE A 262 -25.94 -7.82 -17.06
C PHE A 262 -25.37 -7.23 -18.34
N GLU A 263 -26.21 -6.61 -19.16
CA GLU A 263 -25.79 -5.90 -20.36
C GLU A 263 -24.96 -4.65 -20.02
N ALA A 264 -25.44 -3.85 -19.07
CA ALA A 264 -24.72 -2.69 -18.57
C ALA A 264 -23.34 -3.06 -18.02
N LEU A 265 -23.27 -4.16 -17.24
CA LEU A 265 -22.02 -4.68 -16.70
C LEU A 265 -21.10 -5.22 -17.80
N GLY A 266 -21.65 -5.95 -18.78
CA GLY A 266 -20.89 -6.45 -19.92
C GLY A 266 -20.26 -5.33 -20.75
N ILE A 267 -21.00 -4.24 -20.99
CA ILE A 267 -20.48 -3.05 -21.66
C ILE A 267 -19.37 -2.39 -20.83
N PHE A 268 -19.54 -2.26 -19.52
CA PHE A 268 -18.46 -1.73 -18.67
C PHE A 268 -17.17 -2.56 -18.77
N PHE A 269 -17.29 -3.90 -18.71
CA PHE A 269 -16.12 -4.78 -18.72
C PHE A 269 -15.43 -4.88 -20.08
N ILE A 270 -16.17 -4.83 -21.19
CA ILE A 270 -15.56 -4.78 -22.53
C ILE A 270 -14.88 -3.42 -22.78
N SER A 271 -15.50 -2.32 -22.35
CA SER A 271 -14.90 -0.97 -22.47
C SER A 271 -13.62 -0.82 -21.65
N THR A 272 -13.53 -1.49 -20.50
CA THR A 272 -12.31 -1.57 -19.67
C THR A 272 -11.34 -2.67 -20.11
N GLU A 273 -11.57 -3.28 -21.27
CA GLU A 273 -10.71 -4.29 -21.90
C GLU A 273 -10.48 -5.52 -21.01
N THR A 274 -11.45 -5.83 -20.15
CA THR A 274 -11.33 -6.92 -19.20
C THR A 274 -11.32 -8.26 -19.93
N GLY A 275 -10.33 -9.10 -19.63
CA GLY A 275 -10.22 -10.41 -20.27
C GLY A 275 -9.75 -10.39 -21.73
N LEU A 276 -9.34 -9.24 -22.31
CA LEU A 276 -8.85 -9.17 -23.70
C LEU A 276 -7.38 -9.60 -23.87
N GLY A 277 -6.62 -9.67 -22.78
CA GLY A 277 -5.21 -10.09 -22.82
C GLY A 277 -4.22 -9.04 -23.34
N LYS A 278 -4.66 -7.81 -23.69
CA LYS A 278 -3.79 -6.73 -24.19
C LYS A 278 -2.60 -6.43 -23.27
N ASN A 279 -2.87 -6.27 -21.97
CA ASN A 279 -1.85 -5.97 -20.95
C ASN A 279 -0.71 -7.01 -20.90
N ALA A 280 -0.99 -8.25 -21.31
CA ALA A 280 -0.01 -9.34 -21.27
C ALA A 280 1.15 -9.10 -22.25
N GLY A 281 0.88 -8.51 -23.42
CA GLY A 281 1.92 -8.19 -24.42
C GLY A 281 3.03 -7.33 -23.82
N ILE A 282 2.66 -6.24 -23.14
CA ILE A 282 3.59 -5.28 -22.52
C ILE A 282 4.17 -5.83 -21.20
N SER A 283 3.36 -6.53 -20.42
CA SER A 283 3.79 -7.11 -19.14
C SER A 283 4.99 -8.06 -19.30
N GLY A 284 5.06 -8.80 -20.41
CA GLY A 284 6.17 -9.72 -20.67
C GLY A 284 7.55 -9.04 -20.77
N VAL A 285 7.60 -7.73 -21.01
CA VAL A 285 8.85 -6.97 -21.13
C VAL A 285 9.33 -6.39 -19.79
N VAL A 286 8.58 -6.63 -18.70
CA VAL A 286 8.90 -6.09 -17.38
C VAL A 286 10.16 -6.69 -16.81
N ARG A 287 10.95 -5.83 -16.16
CA ARG A 287 12.15 -6.15 -15.43
C ARG A 287 11.78 -6.69 -14.06
N THR A 288 11.76 -8.01 -13.91
CA THR A 288 11.41 -8.66 -12.64
C THR A 288 12.17 -9.97 -12.44
N ASP A 289 12.42 -10.31 -11.18
CA ASP A 289 12.92 -11.58 -10.66
C ASP A 289 11.81 -12.63 -10.53
N ALA A 290 10.55 -12.20 -10.35
CA ALA A 290 9.39 -13.08 -10.25
C ALA A 290 8.26 -12.61 -11.19
N ALA A 291 7.79 -13.50 -12.06
CA ALA A 291 6.73 -13.20 -13.03
C ALA A 291 5.43 -12.72 -12.36
N VAL A 292 5.10 -13.30 -11.19
CA VAL A 292 3.88 -13.00 -10.44
C VAL A 292 3.85 -11.56 -9.92
N LYS A 293 5.01 -10.91 -9.72
CA LYS A 293 5.06 -9.52 -9.27
C LYS A 293 4.31 -8.59 -10.22
N GLN A 294 4.54 -8.73 -11.52
CA GLN A 294 3.79 -7.96 -12.51
C GLN A 294 2.34 -8.39 -12.59
N GLY A 295 2.04 -9.68 -12.42
CA GLY A 295 0.66 -10.15 -12.32
C GLY A 295 -0.14 -9.42 -11.24
N LEU A 296 0.43 -9.31 -10.03
CA LEU A 296 -0.17 -8.59 -8.92
C LEU A 296 -0.39 -7.10 -9.24
N VAL A 297 0.61 -6.44 -9.85
CA VAL A 297 0.50 -5.04 -10.28
C VAL A 297 -0.59 -4.85 -11.34
N SER A 298 -0.68 -5.73 -12.33
CA SER A 298 -1.70 -5.66 -13.38
C SER A 298 -3.13 -5.81 -12.85
N MET A 299 -3.34 -6.43 -11.69
CA MET A 299 -4.67 -6.51 -11.07
C MET A 299 -5.17 -5.11 -10.63
N LEU A 300 -4.27 -4.19 -10.27
CA LEU A 300 -4.64 -2.87 -9.77
C LEU A 300 -5.42 -2.04 -10.79
N SER A 301 -5.29 -2.33 -12.09
CA SER A 301 -5.98 -1.55 -13.12
C SER A 301 -7.48 -1.72 -12.99
N THR A 302 -7.95 -2.94 -12.74
CA THR A 302 -9.38 -3.23 -12.59
C THR A 302 -9.95 -2.58 -11.32
N LEU A 303 -9.11 -2.37 -10.30
CA LEU A 303 -9.49 -1.60 -9.10
C LEU A 303 -9.67 -0.12 -9.41
N VAL A 304 -8.71 0.48 -10.12
CA VAL A 304 -8.77 1.89 -10.48
C VAL A 304 -9.93 2.15 -11.43
N GLU A 305 -10.08 1.33 -12.47
CA GLU A 305 -11.16 1.37 -13.45
C GLU A 305 -12.54 1.22 -12.77
N GLY A 306 -12.70 0.13 -12.03
CA GLY A 306 -13.98 -0.31 -11.48
C GLY A 306 -14.43 0.37 -10.21
N ILE A 307 -13.52 0.94 -9.41
CA ILE A 307 -13.87 1.60 -8.15
C ILE A 307 -13.61 3.10 -8.20
N LEU A 308 -12.43 3.54 -8.62
CA LEU A 308 -12.10 4.96 -8.53
C LEU A 308 -12.75 5.76 -9.66
N ILE A 309 -12.48 5.41 -10.91
CA ILE A 309 -12.94 6.18 -12.07
C ILE A 309 -14.44 6.04 -12.27
N SER A 310 -14.99 4.82 -12.16
CA SER A 310 -16.44 4.59 -12.28
C SER A 310 -17.24 5.38 -11.25
N THR A 311 -16.80 5.44 -9.98
CA THR A 311 -17.49 6.20 -8.94
C THR A 311 -17.55 7.68 -9.26
N LEU A 312 -16.44 8.26 -9.73
CA LEU A 312 -16.39 9.67 -10.09
C LEU A 312 -17.34 9.99 -11.24
N VAL A 313 -17.37 9.13 -12.27
CA VAL A 313 -18.23 9.31 -13.44
C VAL A 313 -19.70 9.13 -13.09
N PHE A 314 -20.07 8.11 -12.33
CA PHE A 314 -21.45 7.94 -11.85
C PHE A 314 -21.89 9.07 -10.94
N TYR A 315 -21.01 9.52 -10.04
CA TYR A 315 -21.31 10.62 -9.13
C TYR A 315 -21.56 11.93 -9.87
N LEU A 316 -20.77 12.16 -10.91
CA LEU A 316 -20.92 13.29 -11.82
C LEU A 316 -22.24 13.26 -12.57
N LEU A 317 -22.53 12.16 -13.26
CA LEU A 317 -23.77 11.99 -14.01
C LEU A 317 -24.99 12.09 -13.10
N PHE A 318 -24.91 11.53 -11.89
CA PHE A 318 -25.96 11.64 -10.88
C PHE A 318 -26.18 13.10 -10.45
N SER A 319 -25.10 13.84 -10.19
CA SER A 319 -25.19 15.24 -9.76
C SER A 319 -25.79 16.13 -10.86
N TYR A 320 -25.47 15.86 -12.12
CA TYR A 320 -26.06 16.53 -13.28
C TYR A 320 -27.47 16.02 -13.64
N LYS A 321 -27.98 15.01 -12.94
CA LYS A 321 -29.26 14.32 -13.24
C LYS A 321 -29.30 13.70 -14.65
N ALA A 322 -28.15 13.27 -15.17
CA ALA A 322 -27.98 12.66 -16.48
C ALA A 322 -28.34 11.15 -16.49
N PHE A 323 -29.61 10.83 -16.22
CA PHE A 323 -30.05 9.44 -16.09
C PHE A 323 -30.42 8.78 -17.41
N ASN A 324 -31.02 9.52 -18.34
CA ASN A 324 -31.49 8.98 -19.61
C ASN A 324 -30.58 9.38 -20.78
N ILE A 325 -30.78 8.76 -21.94
CA ILE A 325 -30.03 9.03 -23.18
C ILE A 325 -30.06 10.52 -23.53
N GLU A 326 -31.23 11.16 -23.40
CA GLU A 326 -31.38 12.58 -23.71
C GLU A 326 -30.58 13.46 -22.73
N ASP A 327 -30.68 13.18 -21.43
CA ASP A 327 -29.96 13.92 -20.40
C ASP A 327 -28.44 13.73 -20.50
N GLN A 328 -27.98 12.53 -20.88
CA GLN A 328 -26.56 12.26 -21.15
C GLN A 328 -26.07 12.94 -22.43
N GLY A 329 -26.91 13.01 -23.47
CA GLY A 329 -26.62 13.81 -24.67
C GLY A 329 -26.49 15.30 -24.33
N ASN A 330 -27.37 15.80 -23.45
CA ASN A 330 -27.31 17.18 -22.95
C ASN A 330 -26.06 17.42 -22.10
N PHE A 331 -25.69 16.48 -21.24
CA PHE A 331 -24.44 16.53 -20.47
C PHE A 331 -23.20 16.54 -21.38
N LEU A 332 -23.17 15.73 -22.44
CA LEU A 332 -22.07 15.73 -23.41
C LEU A 332 -22.01 17.05 -24.18
N ASN A 333 -23.15 17.60 -24.59
CA ASN A 333 -23.20 18.93 -25.22
C ASN A 333 -22.73 20.03 -24.26
N PHE A 334 -23.07 19.94 -22.98
CA PHE A 334 -22.58 20.83 -21.95
C PHE A 334 -21.05 20.74 -21.79
N LEU A 335 -20.47 19.54 -21.78
CA LEU A 335 -19.02 19.35 -21.78
C LEU A 335 -18.34 19.95 -23.02
N ILE A 336 -18.95 19.78 -24.20
CA ILE A 336 -18.42 20.30 -25.47
C ILE A 336 -18.46 21.83 -25.49
N THR A 337 -19.60 22.43 -25.14
CA THR A 337 -19.80 23.89 -25.12
C THR A 337 -18.95 24.58 -24.07
N SER A 338 -18.79 23.94 -22.92
CA SER A 338 -17.91 24.40 -21.84
C SER A 338 -16.44 24.08 -22.09
N GLY A 339 -16.09 23.52 -23.25
CA GLY A 339 -14.72 23.15 -23.62
C GLY A 339 -13.72 24.30 -23.61
N ASN A 340 -14.21 25.52 -23.86
CA ASN A 340 -13.39 26.75 -23.84
C ASN A 340 -13.09 27.26 -22.42
N SER A 341 -13.74 26.70 -21.39
CA SER A 341 -13.39 26.99 -20.01
C SER A 341 -12.04 26.36 -19.64
N PHE A 342 -11.34 26.94 -18.67
CA PHE A 342 -10.08 26.39 -18.17
C PHE A 342 -10.24 24.93 -17.70
N SER A 343 -11.35 24.62 -17.01
CA SER A 343 -11.65 23.27 -16.54
C SER A 343 -11.94 22.30 -17.68
N GLY A 344 -12.66 22.73 -18.72
CA GLY A 344 -12.93 21.94 -19.93
C GLY A 344 -11.67 21.63 -20.73
N PHE A 345 -10.76 22.59 -20.84
CA PHE A 345 -9.45 22.39 -21.44
C PHE A 345 -8.64 21.33 -20.70
N LEU A 346 -8.58 21.39 -19.36
CA LEU A 346 -7.88 20.40 -18.54
C LEU A 346 -8.47 18.98 -18.70
N LEU A 347 -9.80 18.86 -18.79
CA LEU A 347 -10.47 17.58 -19.01
C LEU A 347 -10.05 16.98 -20.36
N MET A 348 -10.08 17.81 -21.40
CA MET A 348 -9.72 17.39 -22.74
C MET A 348 -8.24 17.02 -22.85
N ALA A 349 -7.36 17.81 -22.23
CA ALA A 349 -5.94 17.52 -22.16
C ALA A 349 -5.71 16.16 -21.48
N SER A 350 -6.42 15.87 -20.39
CA SER A 350 -6.35 14.57 -19.73
C SER A 350 -6.73 13.40 -20.66
N PHE A 351 -7.90 13.45 -21.30
CA PHE A 351 -8.33 12.38 -22.21
C PHE A 351 -7.42 12.24 -23.42
N SER A 352 -6.96 13.36 -24.00
CA SER A 352 -6.03 13.36 -25.14
C SER A 352 -4.72 12.65 -24.82
N LEU A 353 -4.12 12.99 -23.66
CA LEU A 353 -2.89 12.35 -23.18
C LEU A 353 -3.08 10.86 -22.91
N PHE A 354 -4.20 10.45 -22.30
CA PHE A 354 -4.48 9.03 -22.06
C PHE A 354 -4.71 8.24 -23.34
N TRP A 355 -5.34 8.84 -24.34
CA TRP A 355 -5.46 8.20 -25.64
C TRP A 355 -4.10 7.98 -26.29
N PHE A 356 -3.21 8.97 -26.25
CA PHE A 356 -1.84 8.80 -26.76
C PHE A 356 -1.14 7.61 -26.08
N VAL A 357 -1.25 7.49 -24.75
CA VAL A 357 -0.72 6.32 -24.02
C VAL A 357 -1.39 5.03 -24.46
N GLY A 358 -2.72 5.03 -24.59
CA GLY A 358 -3.51 3.87 -24.99
C GLY A 358 -3.19 3.36 -26.39
N ILE A 359 -3.07 4.25 -27.37
CA ILE A 359 -2.72 3.95 -28.76
C ILE A 359 -1.35 3.27 -28.82
N CYS A 360 -0.36 3.74 -28.05
CA CYS A 360 0.95 3.07 -27.98
C CYS A 360 0.84 1.64 -27.44
N GLY A 361 -0.03 1.42 -26.45
CA GLY A 361 -0.27 0.11 -25.86
C GLY A 361 -0.91 -0.88 -26.84
N TRP A 362 -1.91 -0.41 -27.57
CA TRP A 362 -2.58 -1.16 -28.64
C TRP A 362 -1.64 -1.49 -29.78
N PHE A 363 -0.90 -0.49 -30.29
CA PHE A 363 0.08 -0.68 -31.36
C PHE A 363 1.07 -1.80 -31.03
N TYR A 364 1.67 -1.75 -29.83
CA TYR A 364 2.66 -2.76 -29.43
C TYR A 364 2.04 -4.16 -29.32
N THR A 365 0.81 -4.26 -28.84
CA THR A 365 0.10 -5.55 -28.76
C THR A 365 -0.15 -6.13 -30.15
N GLY A 366 -0.62 -5.30 -31.09
CA GLY A 366 -0.81 -5.73 -32.48
C GLY A 366 0.50 -6.10 -33.16
N GLU A 367 1.58 -5.36 -32.90
CA GLU A 367 2.91 -5.66 -33.43
C GLU A 367 3.41 -7.03 -32.96
N GLN A 368 3.20 -7.38 -31.68
CA GLN A 368 3.54 -8.70 -31.15
C GLN A 368 2.70 -9.81 -31.80
N SER A 369 1.40 -9.58 -31.98
CA SER A 369 0.49 -10.54 -32.65
C SER A 369 0.87 -10.74 -34.13
N ALA A 370 1.26 -9.68 -34.84
CA ALA A 370 1.74 -9.77 -36.21
C ALA A 370 3.08 -10.52 -36.29
N PHE A 371 4.03 -10.20 -35.40
CA PHE A 371 5.31 -10.91 -35.35
C PHE A 371 5.11 -12.41 -35.10
N TYR A 372 4.15 -12.78 -34.26
CA TYR A 372 3.83 -14.19 -33.98
C TYR A 372 3.38 -14.96 -35.22
N ILE A 373 2.53 -14.36 -36.07
CA ILE A 373 1.94 -15.04 -37.24
C ILE A 373 2.99 -15.33 -38.32
N HIS A 374 3.82 -14.35 -38.66
CA HIS A 374 4.74 -14.48 -39.80
C HIS A 374 6.05 -13.67 -39.66
N GLY A 375 6.51 -13.46 -38.42
CA GLY A 375 7.80 -12.84 -38.13
C GLY A 375 7.90 -11.35 -38.44
N GLU A 376 9.13 -10.84 -38.53
CA GLU A 376 9.43 -9.41 -38.62
C GLU A 376 8.85 -8.76 -39.90
N LYS A 377 8.79 -9.48 -41.03
CA LYS A 377 8.21 -8.95 -42.29
C LYS A 377 6.74 -8.56 -42.11
N PHE A 378 5.95 -9.44 -41.50
CA PHE A 378 4.53 -9.15 -41.28
C PHE A 378 4.30 -8.16 -40.14
N ALA A 379 5.18 -8.14 -39.12
CA ALA A 379 5.19 -7.07 -38.13
C ALA A 379 5.42 -5.70 -38.79
N ASN A 380 6.39 -5.58 -39.71
CA ASN A 380 6.65 -4.34 -40.45
C ASN A 380 5.44 -3.90 -41.30
N PHE A 381 4.81 -4.85 -42.01
CA PHE A 381 3.58 -4.59 -42.74
C PHE A 381 2.48 -4.07 -41.82
N PHE A 382 2.29 -4.70 -40.66
CA PHE A 382 1.31 -4.25 -39.66
C PHE A 382 1.61 -2.83 -39.16
N ARG A 383 2.88 -2.45 -38.94
CA ARG A 383 3.23 -1.07 -38.52
C ARG A 383 2.74 -0.04 -39.55
N ILE A 384 2.94 -0.33 -40.83
CA ILE A 384 2.48 0.53 -41.94
C ILE A 384 0.95 0.55 -41.98
N LEU A 385 0.32 -0.63 -41.94
CA LEU A 385 -1.14 -0.76 -41.95
C LEU A 385 -1.81 0.02 -40.82
N PHE A 386 -1.25 -0.02 -39.61
CA PHE A 386 -1.78 0.70 -38.46
C PHE A 386 -1.70 2.23 -38.65
N ILE A 387 -0.59 2.74 -39.17
CA ILE A 387 -0.44 4.18 -39.49
C ILE A 387 -1.42 4.60 -40.60
N VAL A 388 -1.50 3.81 -41.67
CA VAL A 388 -2.46 4.07 -42.77
C VAL A 388 -3.88 4.09 -42.23
N THR A 389 -4.25 3.14 -41.35
CA THR A 389 -5.56 3.09 -40.70
C THR A 389 -5.85 4.40 -39.95
N ILE A 390 -4.91 4.90 -39.14
CA ILE A 390 -5.07 6.17 -38.40
C ILE A 390 -5.29 7.35 -39.36
N LEU A 391 -4.59 7.40 -40.49
CA LEU A 391 -4.74 8.45 -41.49
C LEU A 391 -6.09 8.37 -42.21
N SER A 392 -6.53 7.16 -42.57
CA SER A 392 -7.82 6.91 -43.25
C SER A 392 -9.02 7.28 -42.38
N VAL A 393 -8.89 7.22 -41.05
CA VAL A 393 -9.98 7.51 -40.10
C VAL A 393 -10.58 8.91 -40.26
N SER A 394 -9.73 9.94 -40.37
CA SER A 394 -10.25 11.31 -40.53
C SER A 394 -10.97 11.49 -41.88
N PHE A 395 -10.55 10.77 -42.92
CA PHE A 395 -11.27 10.74 -44.20
C PHE A 395 -12.65 10.08 -44.05
N LEU A 396 -12.73 8.93 -43.37
CA LEU A 396 -14.00 8.25 -43.10
C LEU A 396 -14.97 9.15 -42.32
N PHE A 397 -14.47 9.87 -41.31
CA PHE A 397 -15.27 10.81 -40.54
C PHE A 397 -15.79 11.99 -41.39
N ILE A 398 -14.98 12.54 -42.29
CA ILE A 398 -15.41 13.61 -43.21
C ILE A 398 -16.52 13.11 -44.15
N LYS A 399 -16.39 11.90 -44.68
CA LYS A 399 -17.31 11.34 -45.67
C LYS A 399 -18.66 10.91 -45.09
N PHE A 400 -18.65 10.29 -43.91
CA PHE A 400 -19.82 9.60 -43.36
C PHE A 400 -20.29 10.16 -42.00
N GLY A 401 -19.59 11.16 -41.46
CA GLY A 401 -20.00 11.88 -40.26
C GLY A 401 -19.97 11.05 -38.98
N LYS A 402 -20.90 11.35 -38.06
CA LYS A 402 -20.95 10.76 -36.70
C LYS A 402 -21.30 9.26 -36.71
N GLN A 403 -21.97 8.77 -37.76
CA GLN A 403 -22.45 7.39 -37.83
C GLN A 403 -21.30 6.37 -37.76
N VAL A 404 -20.17 6.67 -38.42
CA VAL A 404 -18.97 5.80 -38.43
C VAL A 404 -18.41 5.56 -37.05
N ILE A 405 -18.56 6.51 -36.12
CA ILE A 405 -18.09 6.34 -34.74
C ILE A 405 -18.78 5.11 -34.13
N PHE A 406 -20.10 5.04 -34.28
CA PHE A 406 -20.91 3.96 -33.72
C PHE A 406 -20.63 2.62 -34.41
N ASP A 407 -20.55 2.61 -35.74
CA ASP A 407 -20.19 1.42 -36.51
C ASP A 407 -18.81 0.88 -36.09
N ALA A 408 -17.85 1.77 -35.84
CA ALA A 408 -16.52 1.41 -35.36
C ALA A 408 -16.54 0.84 -33.93
N TYR A 409 -17.35 1.41 -33.02
CA TYR A 409 -17.51 0.84 -31.67
C TYR A 409 -18.16 -0.55 -31.73
N TYR A 410 -19.22 -0.71 -32.52
CA TYR A 410 -19.91 -1.99 -32.70
C TYR A 410 -18.95 -3.07 -33.23
N PHE A 411 -18.25 -2.76 -34.32
CA PHE A 411 -17.27 -3.65 -34.91
C PHE A 411 -16.12 -3.95 -33.92
N GLY A 412 -15.62 -2.92 -33.23
CA GLY A 412 -14.52 -3.05 -32.28
C GLY A 412 -14.86 -3.96 -31.10
N TYR A 413 -16.02 -3.76 -30.47
CA TYR A 413 -16.46 -4.61 -29.36
C TYR A 413 -16.75 -6.05 -29.80
N THR A 414 -17.32 -6.25 -30.99
CA THR A 414 -17.53 -7.57 -31.56
C THR A 414 -16.19 -8.32 -31.72
N MET A 415 -15.18 -7.68 -32.32
CA MET A 415 -13.85 -8.26 -32.47
C MET A 415 -13.15 -8.49 -31.14
N ALA A 416 -13.35 -7.60 -30.17
CA ALA A 416 -12.81 -7.74 -28.83
C ALA A 416 -13.38 -8.98 -28.12
N ILE A 417 -14.69 -9.23 -28.22
CA ILE A 417 -15.32 -10.42 -27.64
C ILE A 417 -14.75 -11.70 -28.28
N PHE A 418 -14.62 -11.74 -29.61
CA PHE A 418 -13.96 -12.88 -30.28
C PHE A 418 -12.52 -13.09 -29.81
N THR A 419 -11.79 -12.00 -29.60
CA THR A 419 -10.41 -12.04 -29.08
C THR A 419 -10.34 -12.52 -27.63
N ALA A 420 -11.36 -12.22 -26.83
CA ALA A 420 -11.43 -12.62 -25.42
C ALA A 420 -11.57 -14.13 -25.23
N ILE A 421 -12.26 -14.84 -26.14
CA ILE A 421 -12.58 -16.26 -25.97
C ILE A 421 -11.29 -17.12 -25.81
N PRO A 422 -10.30 -17.10 -26.72
CA PRO A 422 -9.09 -17.90 -26.57
C PRO A 422 -8.31 -17.62 -25.28
N ILE A 423 -8.22 -16.35 -24.89
CA ILE A 423 -7.44 -15.94 -23.73
C ILE A 423 -8.14 -16.29 -22.42
N LEU A 424 -9.47 -16.13 -22.32
CA LEU A 424 -10.24 -16.49 -21.13
C LEU A 424 -10.17 -17.98 -20.84
N ILE A 425 -10.33 -18.83 -21.87
CA ILE A 425 -10.13 -20.29 -21.77
C ILE A 425 -8.72 -20.59 -21.24
N THR A 426 -7.72 -19.94 -21.82
CA THR A 426 -6.32 -20.15 -21.44
C THR A 426 -6.05 -19.73 -19.99
N GLN A 427 -6.62 -18.62 -19.53
CA GLN A 427 -6.46 -18.14 -18.17
C GLN A 427 -7.06 -19.12 -17.14
N VAL A 428 -8.21 -19.70 -17.44
CA VAL A 428 -8.83 -20.74 -16.60
C VAL A 428 -7.93 -21.97 -16.50
N LEU A 429 -7.40 -22.45 -17.63
CA LEU A 429 -6.52 -23.63 -17.66
C LEU A 429 -5.20 -23.40 -16.92
N LEU A 430 -4.63 -22.20 -17.03
CA LEU A 430 -3.33 -21.86 -16.45
C LEU A 430 -3.39 -21.28 -15.03
N ALA A 431 -4.59 -21.08 -14.48
CA ALA A 431 -4.79 -20.52 -13.14
C ALA A 431 -4.04 -21.32 -12.04
N LYS A 432 -4.01 -22.66 -12.15
CA LYS A 432 -3.29 -23.52 -11.19
C LYS A 432 -1.78 -23.30 -11.24
N VAL A 433 -1.21 -23.13 -12.43
CA VAL A 433 0.23 -22.88 -12.63
C VAL A 433 0.62 -21.55 -11.99
N VAL A 434 -0.19 -20.51 -12.21
CA VAL A 434 0.02 -19.20 -11.58
C VAL A 434 -0.15 -19.27 -10.07
N GLY A 435 -1.08 -20.07 -9.57
CA GLY A 435 -1.24 -20.32 -8.12
C GLY A 435 -0.01 -20.96 -7.49
N PHE A 436 0.64 -21.89 -8.18
CA PHE A 436 1.91 -22.47 -7.75
C PHE A 436 3.02 -21.40 -7.71
N ASP A 437 3.19 -20.64 -8.80
CA ASP A 437 4.22 -19.58 -8.86
C ASP A 437 3.98 -18.49 -7.81
N LEU A 438 2.72 -18.13 -7.54
CA LEU A 438 2.35 -17.16 -6.52
C LEU A 438 2.72 -17.68 -5.13
N ASN A 439 2.40 -18.94 -4.82
CA ASN A 439 2.76 -19.53 -3.54
C ASN A 439 4.28 -19.66 -3.38
N LYS A 440 4.99 -20.00 -4.46
CA LYS A 440 6.46 -20.06 -4.49
C LYS A 440 7.05 -18.69 -4.18
N PHE A 441 6.64 -17.67 -4.92
CA PHE A 441 7.06 -16.28 -4.70
C PHE A 441 6.80 -15.85 -3.25
N ILE A 442 5.59 -16.09 -2.72
CA ILE A 442 5.22 -15.68 -1.37
C ILE A 442 6.08 -16.38 -0.29
N LYS A 443 6.46 -17.65 -0.48
CA LYS A 443 7.32 -18.39 0.45
C LYS A 443 8.80 -17.99 0.36
N GLU A 444 9.33 -17.83 -0.84
CA GLU A 444 10.77 -17.70 -1.08
C GLU A 444 11.28 -16.24 -1.02
N SER A 445 10.44 -15.25 -1.34
CA SER A 445 10.87 -13.85 -1.49
C SER A 445 10.78 -13.00 -0.22
N GLY A 446 10.43 -13.60 0.94
CA GLY A 446 10.11 -12.83 2.15
C GLY A 446 8.82 -11.99 2.04
N ALA A 447 8.05 -12.12 0.96
CA ALA A 447 6.79 -11.37 0.79
C ALA A 447 5.76 -11.68 1.90
N ARG A 448 5.75 -12.89 2.49
CA ARG A 448 4.97 -13.17 3.71
C ARG A 448 5.31 -12.22 4.86
N TYR A 449 6.61 -12.00 5.08
CA TYR A 449 7.08 -11.09 6.12
C TYR A 449 6.61 -9.66 5.82
N GLU A 450 6.72 -9.20 4.57
CA GLU A 450 6.24 -7.87 4.20
C GLU A 450 4.72 -7.70 4.38
N ILE A 451 3.91 -8.69 4.03
CA ILE A 451 2.45 -8.64 4.25
C ILE A 451 2.12 -8.61 5.75
N ILE A 452 2.71 -9.52 6.54
CA ILE A 452 2.47 -9.59 7.98
C ILE A 452 2.92 -8.30 8.65
N LYS A 453 4.06 -7.75 8.22
CA LYS A 453 4.62 -6.50 8.71
C LYS A 453 3.69 -5.31 8.42
N ASP A 454 3.22 -5.15 7.19
CA ASP A 454 2.36 -4.02 6.83
C ASP A 454 1.01 -4.11 7.57
N PHE A 455 0.44 -5.30 7.68
CA PHE A 455 -0.77 -5.53 8.48
C PHE A 455 -0.53 -5.27 9.97
N TYR A 456 0.60 -5.73 10.53
CA TYR A 456 0.96 -5.53 11.93
C TYR A 456 1.12 -4.04 12.26
N ILE A 457 1.75 -3.25 11.39
CA ILE A 457 1.92 -1.80 11.58
C ILE A 457 0.58 -1.07 11.49
N ILE A 458 -0.27 -1.41 10.52
CA ILE A 458 -1.61 -0.83 10.38
C ILE A 458 -2.48 -1.18 11.58
N LEU A 459 -2.45 -2.44 12.03
CA LEU A 459 -3.14 -2.88 13.23
C LEU A 459 -2.64 -2.09 14.46
N LEU A 460 -1.32 -1.99 14.61
CA LEU A 460 -0.72 -1.20 15.69
C LEU A 460 -1.05 0.28 15.59
N SER A 461 -1.25 0.87 14.41
CA SER A 461 -1.59 2.29 14.29
C SER A 461 -3.04 2.55 14.69
N ILE A 462 -3.96 1.65 14.34
CA ILE A 462 -5.41 1.76 14.61
C ILE A 462 -5.76 1.41 16.07
N LEU A 463 -5.08 0.44 16.67
CA LEU A 463 -5.42 -0.02 18.03
C LEU A 463 -5.30 1.12 19.06
N PRO A 464 -6.28 1.30 19.97
CA PRO A 464 -6.21 2.25 21.08
C PRO A 464 -5.27 1.70 22.17
N LYS A 465 -3.98 1.65 21.86
CA LYS A 465 -2.89 1.04 22.66
C LYS A 465 -2.89 1.50 24.12
N ASN A 466 -3.17 2.78 24.34
CA ASN A 466 -3.19 3.37 25.67
C ASN A 466 -4.35 2.82 26.51
N LEU A 467 -5.55 2.72 25.90
CA LEU A 467 -6.72 2.11 26.56
C LEU A 467 -6.46 0.64 26.88
N LEU A 468 -5.91 -0.13 25.94
CA LEU A 468 -5.57 -1.53 26.14
C LEU A 468 -4.54 -1.74 27.25
N SER A 469 -3.50 -0.89 27.30
CA SER A 469 -2.46 -1.00 28.32
C SER A 469 -2.99 -0.57 29.70
N TYR A 470 -3.88 0.43 29.74
CA TYR A 470 -4.56 0.85 30.97
C TYR A 470 -5.47 -0.25 31.53
N THR A 471 -6.35 -0.84 30.70
CA THR A 471 -7.24 -1.93 31.13
C THR A 471 -6.45 -3.15 31.55
N PHE A 472 -5.40 -3.51 30.80
CA PHE A 472 -4.51 -4.60 31.18
C PHE A 472 -3.82 -4.34 32.52
N GLY A 473 -3.36 -3.11 32.78
CA GLY A 473 -2.83 -2.70 34.08
C GLY A 473 -3.82 -2.82 35.23
N LEU A 474 -5.12 -2.56 34.99
CA LEU A 474 -6.17 -2.83 35.99
C LEU A 474 -6.32 -4.32 36.25
N PHE A 475 -6.35 -5.15 35.20
CA PHE A 475 -6.45 -6.62 35.34
C PHE A 475 -5.28 -7.22 36.12
N THR A 476 -4.05 -6.76 35.88
CA THR A 476 -2.87 -7.29 36.58
C THR A 476 -2.84 -6.93 38.06
N GLN A 477 -3.59 -5.91 38.48
CA GLN A 477 -3.72 -5.49 39.88
C GLN A 477 -4.83 -6.21 40.64
N ILE A 478 -5.73 -6.93 39.95
CA ILE A 478 -6.83 -7.67 40.58
C ILE A 478 -6.26 -8.73 41.53
N ARG A 479 -6.79 -8.74 42.75
CA ARG A 479 -6.53 -9.80 43.74
C ARG A 479 -7.55 -10.91 43.53
N LEU A 480 -7.08 -12.10 43.16
CA LEU A 480 -7.93 -13.28 42.99
C LEU A 480 -7.72 -14.26 44.15
N PRO A 481 -8.71 -15.13 44.43
CA PRO A 481 -8.51 -16.26 45.33
C PRO A 481 -7.29 -17.10 44.96
N ARG A 482 -6.57 -17.63 45.97
CA ARG A 482 -5.27 -18.32 45.77
C ARG A 482 -5.34 -19.46 44.76
N PHE A 483 -6.43 -20.22 44.74
CA PHE A 483 -6.61 -21.35 43.81
C PHE A 483 -6.64 -20.91 42.32
N MET A 484 -6.98 -19.66 42.02
CA MET A 484 -6.94 -19.09 40.67
C MET A 484 -5.61 -18.38 40.39
N MET A 485 -5.10 -17.61 41.35
CA MET A 485 -3.88 -16.82 41.16
C MET A 485 -2.65 -17.70 40.94
N ILE A 486 -2.50 -18.78 41.70
CA ILE A 486 -1.29 -19.62 41.64
C ILE A 486 -1.10 -20.29 40.27
N PRO A 487 -2.12 -20.92 39.64
CA PRO A 487 -2.00 -21.39 38.27
C PRO A 487 -1.59 -20.29 37.28
N ILE A 488 -2.13 -19.08 37.42
CA ILE A 488 -1.79 -17.93 36.56
C ILE A 488 -0.31 -17.55 36.74
N LEU A 489 0.17 -17.41 37.98
CA LEU A 489 1.57 -17.07 38.26
C LEU A 489 2.53 -18.18 37.78
N LYS A 490 2.19 -19.45 38.02
CA LYS A 490 2.99 -20.60 37.52
C LYS A 490 3.04 -20.64 36.00
N ALA A 491 1.91 -20.42 35.33
CA ALA A 491 1.86 -20.35 33.87
C ALA A 491 2.70 -19.19 33.34
N PHE A 492 2.59 -18.01 33.95
CA PHE A 492 3.38 -16.83 33.58
C PHE A 492 4.89 -17.09 33.76
N ALA A 493 5.29 -17.62 34.91
CA ALA A 493 6.68 -17.97 35.20
C ALA A 493 7.24 -19.00 34.20
N LYS A 494 6.43 -20.00 33.82
CA LYS A 494 6.83 -21.02 32.84
C LYS A 494 6.94 -20.48 31.42
N ILE A 495 5.97 -19.67 30.97
CA ILE A 495 5.95 -19.08 29.63
C ILE A 495 7.17 -18.18 29.41
N TYR A 496 7.49 -17.36 30.42
CA TYR A 496 8.60 -16.42 30.35
C TYR A 496 9.90 -16.94 30.94
N LYS A 497 9.97 -18.19 31.41
CA LYS A 497 11.18 -18.78 32.01
C LYS A 497 11.78 -17.94 33.14
N ILE A 498 10.91 -17.43 34.03
CA ILE A 498 11.31 -16.62 35.17
C ILE A 498 12.04 -17.50 36.19
N ASN A 499 13.24 -17.08 36.62
CA ASN A 499 13.92 -17.72 37.74
C ASN A 499 13.22 -17.34 39.05
N LEU A 500 12.62 -18.32 39.72
CA LEU A 500 11.89 -18.14 40.97
C LEU A 500 12.81 -18.19 42.19
N ASP A 501 14.00 -18.81 42.07
CA ASP A 501 14.91 -19.03 43.20
C ASP A 501 15.56 -17.74 43.69
N GLU A 502 15.66 -16.74 42.81
CA GLU A 502 16.19 -15.40 43.09
C GLU A 502 15.14 -14.45 43.69
N ALA A 503 13.85 -14.80 43.64
CA ALA A 503 12.78 -13.95 44.17
C ALA A 503 12.77 -13.96 45.71
N GLU A 504 12.49 -12.82 46.32
CA GLU A 504 12.43 -12.68 47.79
C GLU A 504 11.27 -13.50 48.39
N LEU A 505 10.09 -13.42 47.78
CA LEU A 505 8.87 -14.08 48.25
C LEU A 505 8.56 -15.35 47.45
N SER A 506 7.93 -16.32 48.12
CA SER A 506 7.40 -17.51 47.46
C SER A 506 6.19 -17.18 46.58
N LEU A 507 5.88 -18.04 45.59
CA LEU A 507 4.74 -17.84 44.69
C LEU A 507 3.38 -17.68 45.43
N TRP A 508 3.26 -18.22 46.64
CA TRP A 508 2.03 -18.20 47.44
C TRP A 508 1.75 -16.84 48.09
N GLU A 509 2.74 -15.97 48.17
CA GLU A 509 2.67 -14.67 48.86
C GLU A 509 2.29 -13.52 47.91
N TYR A 510 2.33 -13.74 46.60
CA TYR A 510 1.91 -12.75 45.61
C TYR A 510 0.39 -12.76 45.44
N ASN A 511 -0.23 -11.62 45.72
CA ASN A 511 -1.68 -11.45 45.67
C ASN A 511 -2.18 -11.04 44.28
N SER A 512 -1.30 -10.66 43.36
CA SER A 512 -1.65 -10.26 42.00
C SER A 512 -0.50 -10.50 41.02
N LEU A 513 -0.83 -10.55 39.72
CA LEU A 513 0.18 -10.70 38.66
C LEU A 513 1.14 -9.50 38.64
N ASN A 514 0.65 -8.28 38.91
CA ASN A 514 1.50 -7.10 38.99
C ASN A 514 2.49 -7.17 40.16
N GLN A 515 2.07 -7.68 41.32
CA GLN A 515 2.95 -7.87 42.47
C GLN A 515 4.07 -8.88 42.16
N PHE A 516 3.73 -9.97 41.46
CA PHE A 516 4.71 -10.95 40.99
C PHE A 516 5.64 -10.39 39.91
N PHE A 517 5.12 -9.60 38.98
CA PHE A 517 5.91 -8.96 37.94
C PHE A 517 6.93 -7.97 38.53
N THR A 518 6.51 -7.20 39.54
CA THR A 518 7.34 -6.24 40.29
C THR A 518 8.01 -6.85 41.53
N ARG A 519 8.18 -8.19 41.55
CA ARG A 519 8.86 -8.93 42.63
C ARG A 519 10.19 -8.28 43.00
N ALA A 520 10.52 -8.30 44.29
CA ALA A 520 11.88 -8.03 44.75
C ALA A 520 12.75 -9.28 44.58
N LEU A 521 14.06 -9.08 44.47
CA LEU A 521 15.03 -10.17 44.53
C LEU A 521 15.60 -10.28 45.95
N LYS A 522 16.11 -11.46 46.29
CA LYS A 522 16.90 -11.66 47.52
C LYS A 522 18.12 -10.74 47.53
N ALA A 523 18.55 -10.31 48.72
CA ALA A 523 19.67 -9.37 48.87
C ALA A 523 20.97 -9.92 48.25
N GLU A 524 21.21 -11.22 48.37
CA GLU A 524 22.36 -11.91 47.79
C GLU A 524 22.26 -12.21 46.28
N ALA A 525 21.11 -11.96 45.64
CA ALA A 525 20.91 -12.31 44.24
C ALA A 525 21.75 -11.45 43.28
N ARG A 526 22.12 -10.23 43.69
CA ARG A 526 22.94 -9.30 42.88
C ARG A 526 23.96 -8.60 43.75
N ILE A 527 25.22 -8.71 43.33
CA ILE A 527 26.34 -8.00 43.97
C ILE A 527 26.50 -6.67 43.24
N ILE A 528 26.43 -5.57 43.99
CA ILE A 528 26.67 -4.22 43.47
C ILE A 528 28.18 -4.00 43.50
N ASP A 529 28.76 -3.62 42.37
CA ASP A 529 30.19 -3.28 42.29
C ASP A 529 30.54 -2.17 43.31
N SER A 530 31.58 -2.41 44.13
CA SER A 530 32.01 -1.49 45.18
C SER A 530 32.98 -0.40 44.70
N ALA A 531 33.49 -0.47 43.47
CA ALA A 531 34.43 0.52 42.95
C ALA A 531 33.80 1.92 42.92
N GLU A 532 34.53 2.90 43.45
CA GLU A 532 34.05 4.27 43.67
C GLU A 532 33.80 5.03 42.37
N ASN A 533 34.51 4.71 41.30
CA ASN A 533 34.34 5.33 39.99
C ASN A 533 33.44 4.52 39.04
N ALA A 534 32.95 3.36 39.48
CA ALA A 534 32.17 2.46 38.64
C ALA A 534 30.69 2.82 38.62
N ILE A 535 30.14 2.96 37.43
CA ILE A 535 28.72 3.12 37.15
C ILE A 535 28.15 1.74 36.86
N VAL A 536 27.09 1.38 37.57
CA VAL A 536 26.47 0.06 37.46
C VAL A 536 25.22 0.07 36.60
N SER A 537 24.90 -1.09 36.02
CA SER A 537 23.64 -1.30 35.32
C SER A 537 22.47 -1.05 36.27
N PRO A 538 21.48 -0.23 35.88
CA PRO A 538 20.32 0.06 36.70
C PRO A 538 19.28 -1.07 36.65
N VAL A 539 19.43 -2.04 35.75
CA VAL A 539 18.41 -3.06 35.44
C VAL A 539 19.03 -4.40 35.05
N ASP A 540 18.25 -5.47 35.20
CA ASP A 540 18.49 -6.74 34.50
C ASP A 540 17.93 -6.63 33.08
N ALA A 541 18.79 -6.66 32.06
CA ALA A 541 18.37 -6.39 30.68
C ALA A 541 19.35 -6.91 29.63
N ARG A 542 18.88 -6.92 28.36
CA ARG A 542 19.76 -7.04 27.19
C ARG A 542 20.20 -5.65 26.73
N VAL A 543 21.48 -5.47 26.42
CA VAL A 543 22.00 -4.22 25.84
C VAL A 543 21.70 -4.17 24.34
N ILE A 544 20.92 -3.18 23.90
CA ILE A 544 20.51 -3.04 22.50
C ILE A 544 21.49 -2.17 21.71
N HIS A 545 21.79 -0.99 22.25
CA HIS A 545 22.70 -0.01 21.66
C HIS A 545 23.44 0.77 22.75
N PHE A 546 24.67 1.17 22.44
CA PHE A 546 25.48 2.04 23.26
C PHE A 546 26.46 2.80 22.36
N GLY A 547 27.00 3.92 22.84
CA GLY A 547 28.00 4.69 22.11
C GLY A 547 27.92 6.19 22.38
N ASP A 548 28.57 6.95 21.51
CA ASP A 548 28.61 8.41 21.60
C ASP A 548 27.37 9.05 20.98
N ILE A 549 26.93 10.15 21.57
CA ILE A 549 25.88 11.01 21.02
C ILE A 549 26.53 11.94 20.02
N THR A 550 26.17 11.80 18.75
CA THR A 550 26.73 12.60 17.66
C THR A 550 25.64 13.49 17.06
N GLN A 551 25.97 14.77 16.83
CA GLN A 551 25.03 15.77 16.29
C GLN A 551 23.70 15.83 17.07
N SER A 552 23.73 15.63 18.39
CA SER A 552 22.53 15.55 19.25
C SER A 552 21.54 14.43 18.87
N THR A 553 22.03 13.34 18.29
CA THR A 553 21.24 12.16 17.93
C THR A 553 21.80 10.87 18.54
N LEU A 554 20.90 9.91 18.82
CA LEU A 554 21.21 8.59 19.34
C LEU A 554 20.80 7.53 18.31
N ILE A 555 21.52 6.41 18.28
CA ILE A 555 21.22 5.28 17.41
C ILE A 555 20.09 4.46 18.03
N GLN A 556 19.00 4.24 17.30
CA GLN A 556 17.88 3.39 17.70
C GLN A 556 18.03 1.95 17.20
N ALA A 557 18.42 1.81 15.94
CA ALA A 557 18.58 0.56 15.21
C ALA A 557 19.41 0.84 13.93
N LYS A 558 19.88 -0.20 13.22
CA LYS A 558 20.73 -0.09 12.01
C LYS A 558 20.28 1.05 11.07
N GLY A 559 21.02 2.17 11.09
CA GLY A 559 20.79 3.34 10.22
C GLY A 559 19.60 4.24 10.60
N ILE A 560 18.98 4.04 11.78
CA ILE A 560 17.85 4.83 12.28
C ILE A 560 18.30 5.54 13.56
N ASN A 561 18.33 6.87 13.49
CA ASN A 561 18.67 7.73 14.61
C ASN A 561 17.42 8.46 15.14
N TYR A 562 17.51 9.00 16.35
CA TYR A 562 16.48 9.84 16.96
C TYR A 562 17.11 10.99 17.75
N SER A 563 16.35 12.07 17.93
CA SER A 563 16.81 13.30 18.57
C SER A 563 16.95 13.13 20.08
N LEU A 564 18.09 13.55 20.64
CA LEU A 564 18.30 13.64 22.08
C LEU A 564 17.36 14.66 22.71
N LYS A 565 17.13 15.78 22.03
CA LYS A 565 16.23 16.85 22.50
C LYS A 565 14.80 16.32 22.66
N GLU A 566 14.32 15.58 21.67
CA GLU A 566 13.01 14.92 21.74
C GLU A 566 12.99 13.85 22.82
N LEU A 567 14.08 13.08 23.01
CA LEU A 567 14.16 12.09 24.07
C LEU A 567 14.05 12.73 25.46
N LEU A 568 14.80 13.80 25.74
CA LEU A 568 14.86 14.37 27.09
C LEU A 568 13.68 15.29 27.40
N GLY A 569 13.14 16.01 26.41
CA GLY A 569 12.01 16.94 26.56
C GLY A 569 12.29 18.19 27.42
N SER A 570 13.30 18.16 28.30
CA SER A 570 13.75 19.28 29.12
C SER A 570 14.77 20.15 28.37
N GLU A 571 14.39 21.40 28.08
CA GLU A 571 15.32 22.41 27.53
C GLU A 571 16.44 22.76 28.51
N LYS A 572 16.20 22.62 29.82
CA LYS A 572 17.16 22.93 30.87
C LYS A 572 18.26 21.88 30.98
N HIS A 573 17.91 20.61 30.96
CA HIS A 573 18.85 19.51 31.14
C HIS A 573 19.52 19.08 29.83
N TYR A 574 18.87 19.28 28.69
CA TYR A 574 19.39 18.91 27.37
C TYR A 574 20.83 19.37 27.07
N PRO A 575 21.27 20.61 27.39
CA PRO A 575 22.60 21.09 27.04
C PRO A 575 23.76 20.25 27.59
N TYR A 576 23.61 19.66 28.79
CA TYR A 576 24.67 18.87 29.45
C TYR A 576 24.99 17.55 28.70
N PHE A 577 24.02 17.03 27.95
CA PHE A 577 24.08 15.68 27.35
C PHE A 577 24.38 15.67 25.84
N LYS A 578 24.50 16.83 25.18
CA LYS A 578 24.56 16.94 23.71
C LYS A 578 25.63 16.10 23.02
N ASN A 579 26.79 15.94 23.66
CA ASN A 579 27.94 15.19 23.16
C ASN A 579 28.37 14.11 24.17
N GLY A 580 27.42 13.63 24.98
CA GLY A 580 27.63 12.59 25.97
C GLY A 580 27.70 11.19 25.37
N LYS A 581 27.63 10.20 26.25
CA LYS A 581 27.46 8.79 25.89
C LYS A 581 26.09 8.29 26.31
N PHE A 582 25.63 7.20 25.71
CA PHE A 582 24.37 6.55 26.10
C PHE A 582 24.46 5.03 26.10
N ILE A 583 23.54 4.40 26.84
CA ILE A 583 23.30 2.95 26.81
C ILE A 583 21.79 2.71 26.80
N THR A 584 21.31 1.85 25.91
CA THR A 584 19.91 1.45 25.77
C THR A 584 19.73 -0.01 26.21
N PHE A 585 18.95 -0.21 27.26
CA PHE A 585 18.63 -1.50 27.87
C PHE A 585 17.20 -1.93 27.55
N TYR A 586 17.02 -3.16 27.07
CA TYR A 586 15.71 -3.78 26.87
C TYR A 586 15.44 -4.82 27.96
N LEU A 587 14.39 -4.58 28.75
CA LEU A 587 13.92 -5.53 29.75
C LEU A 587 12.90 -6.45 29.09
N SER A 588 13.23 -7.73 29.01
CA SER A 588 12.30 -8.73 28.53
C SER A 588 11.38 -9.18 29.67
N PRO A 589 10.18 -9.72 29.41
CA PRO A 589 9.23 -10.08 30.47
C PRO A 589 9.75 -11.08 31.52
N GLN A 590 10.83 -11.80 31.24
CA GLN A 590 11.48 -12.71 32.18
C GLN A 590 12.33 -11.99 33.25
N ASP A 591 12.82 -10.80 32.91
CA ASP A 591 13.81 -10.08 33.69
C ASP A 591 13.17 -9.45 34.94
N TYR A 592 14.02 -8.88 35.80
CA TYR A 592 13.61 -8.12 36.96
C TYR A 592 13.33 -6.66 36.56
N HIS A 593 12.15 -6.14 36.92
CA HIS A 593 11.59 -4.90 36.36
C HIS A 593 11.60 -3.71 37.32
N ARG A 594 12.37 -3.79 38.41
CA ARG A 594 12.71 -2.60 39.19
C ARG A 594 14.01 -2.00 38.64
N ILE A 595 14.11 -0.69 38.78
CA ILE A 595 15.15 0.17 38.22
C ILE A 595 15.90 0.73 39.40
N HIS A 596 17.21 0.59 39.38
CA HIS A 596 18.11 1.01 40.44
C HIS A 596 18.92 2.23 40.03
N SER A 597 19.47 2.94 41.01
CA SER A 597 20.37 4.04 40.73
C SER A 597 21.70 3.51 40.18
N PRO A 598 22.17 4.00 39.02
CA PRO A 598 23.43 3.56 38.45
C PRO A 598 24.65 4.06 39.24
N PHE A 599 24.48 5.11 40.05
CA PHE A 599 25.54 5.70 40.86
C PHE A 599 24.95 6.46 42.07
N HIS A 600 25.78 6.82 43.05
CA HIS A 600 25.38 7.67 44.16
C HIS A 600 25.23 9.14 43.72
N GLY A 601 24.17 9.82 44.15
CA GLY A 601 24.00 11.24 43.82
C GLY A 601 22.71 11.88 44.31
N LYS A 602 22.55 13.17 44.02
CA LYS A 602 21.36 13.96 44.30
C LYS A 602 20.39 13.89 43.13
N ILE A 603 19.12 13.57 43.40
CA ILE A 603 18.05 13.64 42.40
C ILE A 603 17.66 15.10 42.21
N LEU A 604 17.94 15.65 41.02
CA LEU A 604 17.64 17.04 40.68
C LEU A 604 16.16 17.27 40.42
N GLY A 605 15.47 16.26 39.91
CA GLY A 605 14.12 16.39 39.43
C GLY A 605 13.75 15.31 38.43
N TYR A 606 12.59 15.49 37.79
CA TYR A 606 12.12 14.60 36.75
C TYR A 606 11.40 15.34 35.62
N TYR A 607 11.40 14.72 34.43
CA TYR A 607 10.57 15.12 33.30
C TYR A 607 9.67 13.95 32.89
N TYR A 608 8.36 14.19 32.82
CA TYR A 608 7.35 13.26 32.33
C TYR A 608 6.84 13.73 30.97
N GLU A 609 6.91 12.86 29.97
CA GLU A 609 6.29 13.08 28.66
C GLU A 609 5.17 12.06 28.42
N PRO A 610 3.92 12.50 28.26
CA PRO A 610 2.87 11.62 27.76
C PRO A 610 3.15 11.21 26.31
N GLY A 611 2.91 9.94 25.99
CA GLY A 611 3.18 9.43 24.65
C GLY A 611 2.32 8.24 24.28
N LYS A 612 2.67 7.62 23.15
CA LYS A 612 2.10 6.34 22.74
C LYS A 612 2.72 5.21 23.56
N LEU A 613 2.22 3.99 23.38
CA LEU A 613 2.78 2.78 23.98
C LEU A 613 3.03 1.76 22.88
N PHE A 614 3.91 2.12 21.94
CA PHE A 614 4.36 1.17 20.92
C PHE A 614 5.18 0.05 21.57
N PRO A 615 5.16 -1.18 21.02
CA PRO A 615 6.02 -2.23 21.50
C PRO A 615 7.48 -1.84 21.24
N VAL A 616 8.38 -2.22 22.14
CA VAL A 616 9.82 -1.92 22.03
C VAL A 616 10.65 -3.14 21.62
N ASN A 617 10.04 -4.03 20.85
CA ASN A 617 10.73 -5.18 20.25
C ASN A 617 11.59 -4.76 19.06
N ASP A 618 12.49 -5.65 18.63
CA ASP A 618 13.45 -5.38 17.54
C ASP A 618 12.75 -4.94 16.25
N LEU A 619 11.56 -5.47 15.94
CA LEU A 619 10.78 -5.11 14.75
C LEU A 619 10.32 -3.65 14.81
N ALA A 620 9.79 -3.21 15.96
CA ALA A 620 9.36 -1.83 16.15
C ALA A 620 10.54 -0.86 16.14
N ALA A 621 11.67 -1.23 16.78
CA ALA A 621 12.90 -0.43 16.78
C ALA A 621 13.46 -0.23 15.37
N LEU A 622 13.29 -1.19 14.46
CA LEU A 622 13.72 -1.08 13.05
C LEU A 622 12.75 -0.30 12.14
N LYS A 623 11.56 0.08 12.60
CA LYS A 623 10.49 0.60 11.73
C LYS A 623 9.86 1.89 12.19
N ILE A 624 9.79 2.11 13.50
CA ILE A 624 9.19 3.33 14.05
C ILE A 624 10.32 4.32 14.31
N THR A 625 10.59 5.22 13.36
CA THR A 625 11.58 6.29 13.57
C THR A 625 11.19 7.12 14.80
N GLY A 626 12.14 7.33 15.72
CA GLY A 626 11.88 8.00 16.99
C GLY A 626 10.95 7.21 17.90
N LEU A 627 11.13 5.88 17.99
CA LEU A 627 10.31 4.99 18.81
C LEU A 627 10.31 5.44 20.28
N TYR A 628 11.49 5.64 20.86
CA TYR A 628 11.62 5.96 22.29
C TYR A 628 11.06 7.34 22.64
N PRO A 629 11.33 8.43 21.88
CA PRO A 629 10.69 9.73 22.11
C PRO A 629 9.17 9.75 21.85
N LYS A 630 8.65 8.88 20.98
CA LYS A 630 7.20 8.77 20.73
C LYS A 630 6.46 8.06 21.85
N ASN A 631 7.15 7.21 22.60
CA ASN A 631 6.56 6.49 23.71
C ASN A 631 6.45 7.36 24.97
N GLU A 632 5.45 7.05 25.79
CA GLU A 632 5.34 7.61 27.13
C GLU A 632 6.59 7.29 27.93
N ARG A 633 7.14 8.28 28.63
CA ARG A 633 8.39 8.10 29.37
C ARG A 633 8.50 9.04 30.56
N LEU A 634 9.33 8.62 31.51
CA LEU A 634 9.69 9.39 32.70
C LEU A 634 11.21 9.41 32.84
N ILE A 635 11.79 10.59 32.98
CA ILE A 635 13.24 10.80 33.06
C ILE A 635 13.57 11.31 34.45
N THR A 636 14.54 10.69 35.10
CA THR A 636 15.11 11.20 36.36
C THR A 636 16.50 11.74 36.10
N PHE A 637 16.79 12.95 36.57
CA PHE A 637 18.10 13.56 36.48
C PHE A 637 18.83 13.42 37.81
N ILE A 638 20.03 12.85 37.79
CA ILE A 638 20.87 12.60 38.97
C ILE A 638 22.15 13.42 38.80
N GLN A 639 22.46 14.25 39.79
CA GLN A 639 23.76 14.91 39.94
C GLN A 639 24.66 14.00 40.77
N THR A 640 25.75 13.52 40.17
CA THR A 640 26.82 12.82 40.88
C THR A 640 27.97 13.77 41.15
N GLN A 641 28.97 13.32 41.91
CA GLN A 641 30.21 14.07 42.12
C GLN A 641 31.04 14.25 40.84
N TYR A 642 30.85 13.39 39.84
CA TYR A 642 31.65 13.39 38.60
C TYR A 642 30.89 13.90 37.37
N GLY A 643 29.59 14.21 37.51
CA GLY A 643 28.74 14.66 36.41
C GLY A 643 27.29 14.22 36.52
N LYS A 644 26.48 14.57 35.53
CA LYS A 644 25.04 14.27 35.48
C LYS A 644 24.74 12.98 34.74
N ILE A 645 23.72 12.27 35.23
CA ILE A 645 23.16 11.08 34.60
C ILE A 645 21.65 11.28 34.44
N ALA A 646 21.14 11.08 33.22
CA ALA A 646 19.70 10.96 32.99
C ALA A 646 19.31 9.48 32.88
N VAL A 647 18.39 9.05 33.73
CA VAL A 647 17.81 7.70 33.72
C VAL A 647 16.43 7.78 33.06
N VAL A 648 16.37 7.45 31.77
CA VAL A 648 15.15 7.53 30.95
C VAL A 648 14.40 6.21 31.03
N LYS A 649 13.14 6.26 31.47
CA LYS A 649 12.27 5.10 31.68
C LYS A 649 11.20 5.14 30.60
N VAL A 650 11.28 4.28 29.59
CA VAL A 650 10.41 4.33 28.41
C VAL A 650 9.36 3.23 28.48
N GLY A 651 8.10 3.60 28.55
CA GLY A 651 6.97 2.67 28.52
C GLY A 651 6.83 1.97 27.17
N ALA A 652 6.17 0.81 27.17
CA ALA A 652 5.90 0.00 25.99
C ALA A 652 4.45 -0.51 26.00
N SER A 653 4.04 -1.24 24.97
CA SER A 653 2.73 -1.91 24.98
C SER A 653 2.59 -2.83 26.19
N ASN A 654 1.42 -2.81 26.84
CA ASN A 654 1.09 -3.55 28.07
C ASN A 654 1.77 -3.04 29.35
N VAL A 655 2.61 -1.99 29.27
CA VAL A 655 3.09 -1.29 30.48
C VAL A 655 1.92 -0.57 31.12
N GLY A 656 1.57 -1.02 32.32
CA GLY A 656 0.52 -0.44 33.14
C GLY A 656 0.91 0.95 33.62
N LYS A 657 2.03 1.09 34.34
CA LYS A 657 2.47 2.35 34.99
C LYS A 657 3.99 2.37 35.19
N ILE A 658 4.60 3.56 35.16
CA ILE A 658 5.95 3.81 35.66
C ILE A 658 5.82 4.51 37.01
N ARG A 659 6.56 4.03 38.01
CA ARG A 659 6.62 4.64 39.36
C ARG A 659 8.07 4.90 39.76
N VAL A 660 8.26 5.90 40.61
CA VAL A 660 9.53 6.23 41.24
C VAL A 660 9.41 6.21 42.75
N THR A 661 10.53 5.99 43.43
CA THR A 661 10.57 5.86 44.91
C THR A 661 10.60 7.21 45.63
N TYR A 662 11.07 8.26 44.96
CA TYR A 662 11.30 9.58 45.56
C TYR A 662 10.11 10.56 45.47
N ASP A 663 9.11 10.28 44.63
CA ASP A 663 7.88 11.08 44.54
C ASP A 663 6.69 10.20 44.20
N MET A 664 5.84 9.97 45.21
CA MET A 664 4.66 9.09 45.09
C MET A 664 3.53 9.71 44.26
N LYS A 665 3.58 11.02 43.98
CA LYS A 665 2.53 11.72 43.20
C LYS A 665 2.67 11.47 41.70
N ILE A 666 3.85 11.12 41.21
CA ILE A 666 4.07 10.85 39.79
C ILE A 666 3.81 9.38 39.44
N VAL A 667 2.76 9.17 38.66
CA VAL A 667 2.37 7.86 38.14
C VAL A 667 1.99 8.06 36.68
N THR A 668 2.66 7.36 35.77
CA THR A 668 2.37 7.49 34.33
C THR A 668 1.10 6.71 33.95
N ASN A 669 0.66 6.86 32.70
CA ASN A 669 -0.55 6.22 32.17
C ASN A 669 -1.81 6.51 33.02
N SER A 670 -1.90 7.73 33.54
CA SER A 670 -3.08 8.29 34.20
C SER A 670 -4.12 8.74 33.18
N TRP A 671 -5.36 8.97 33.62
CA TRP A 671 -6.43 9.44 32.73
C TRP A 671 -6.16 10.86 32.18
N ILE A 672 -5.62 11.75 33.02
CA ILE A 672 -5.14 13.08 32.63
C ILE A 672 -3.63 12.99 32.38
N ARG A 673 -3.19 13.45 31.20
CA ARG A 673 -1.83 13.22 30.68
C ARG A 673 -1.27 14.50 30.08
N LEU A 674 -0.53 15.25 30.89
CA LEU A 674 0.16 16.46 30.45
C LEU A 674 1.67 16.33 30.73
N PRO A 675 2.53 16.88 29.86
CA PRO A 675 3.95 16.97 30.15
C PRO A 675 4.18 17.68 31.48
N LYS A 676 5.13 17.20 32.27
CA LYS A 676 5.41 17.76 33.59
C LYS A 676 6.90 17.70 33.89
N GLU A 677 7.49 18.86 34.13
CA GLU A 677 8.85 19.02 34.64
C GLU A 677 8.80 19.45 36.10
N VAL A 678 9.56 18.79 36.97
CA VAL A 678 9.64 19.10 38.41
C VAL A 678 11.09 19.14 38.83
N GLU A 679 11.45 20.17 39.59
CA GLU A 679 12.77 20.33 40.19
C GLU A 679 12.69 20.33 41.71
N TYR A 680 13.70 19.73 42.34
CA TYR A 680 13.86 19.69 43.77
C TYR A 680 14.96 20.66 44.21
N SER A 681 14.71 21.96 44.02
CA SER A 681 15.67 23.00 44.41
C SER A 681 15.77 23.19 45.93
N ASN A 682 14.68 22.93 46.65
CA ASN A 682 14.55 23.22 48.09
C ASN A 682 14.64 21.96 48.98
N VAL A 683 14.87 20.78 48.39
CA VAL A 683 14.94 19.50 49.12
C VAL A 683 16.06 18.66 48.52
N ASP A 684 17.02 18.24 49.36
CA ASP A 684 18.09 17.34 48.96
C ASP A 684 17.64 15.89 49.04
N ILE A 685 17.27 15.33 47.88
CA ILE A 685 16.91 13.91 47.75
C ILE A 685 18.15 13.13 47.29
N MET A 686 18.82 12.46 48.23
CA MET A 686 19.99 11.63 47.94
C MET A 686 19.60 10.18 47.63
N ILE A 687 20.28 9.55 46.67
CA ILE A 687 20.12 8.13 46.34
C ILE A 687 21.48 7.42 46.32
N GLN A 688 21.53 6.22 46.90
CA GLN A 688 22.74 5.39 46.92
C GLN A 688 22.91 4.58 45.62
N LYS A 689 24.16 4.25 45.27
CA LYS A 689 24.48 3.34 44.17
C LYS A 689 23.75 2.00 44.39
N GLY A 690 23.01 1.53 43.39
CA GLY A 690 22.23 0.30 43.48
C GLY A 690 20.94 0.37 44.32
N ALA A 691 20.57 1.52 44.89
CA ALA A 691 19.27 1.68 45.56
C ALA A 691 18.11 1.74 44.54
N GLU A 692 16.91 1.28 44.93
CA GLU A 692 15.73 1.30 44.04
C GLU A 692 15.31 2.73 43.71
N LEU A 693 15.33 3.07 42.42
CA LEU A 693 14.95 4.37 41.87
C LEU A 693 13.50 4.39 41.36
N GLY A 694 13.00 3.25 40.90
CA GLY A 694 11.65 3.12 40.37
C GLY A 694 11.36 1.73 39.83
N ARG A 695 10.21 1.56 39.18
CA ARG A 695 9.81 0.27 38.62
C ARG A 695 8.80 0.43 37.49
N PHE A 696 8.75 -0.61 36.66
CA PHE A 696 7.72 -0.77 35.64
C PHE A 696 6.67 -1.77 36.10
N GLU A 697 5.41 -1.36 36.10
CA GLU A 697 4.27 -2.26 36.25
C GLU A 697 3.95 -2.85 34.86
N MET A 698 4.65 -3.92 34.47
CA MET A 698 4.73 -4.53 33.13
C MET A 698 5.79 -3.86 32.21
N GLY A 699 6.54 -4.64 31.40
CA GLY A 699 7.95 -4.38 31.00
C GLY A 699 8.28 -3.38 29.87
N SER A 700 9.56 -3.02 29.70
CA SER A 700 9.93 -1.70 29.14
C SER A 700 11.41 -1.56 28.73
N THR A 701 11.82 -0.34 28.34
CA THR A 701 13.20 0.02 27.99
C THR A 701 13.74 1.08 28.97
N VAL A 702 15.00 0.96 29.36
CA VAL A 702 15.72 2.00 30.11
C VAL A 702 16.86 2.54 29.26
N ILE A 703 17.04 3.86 29.23
CA ILE A 703 18.16 4.50 28.55
C ILE A 703 18.94 5.32 29.57
N LEU A 704 20.23 5.05 29.69
CA LEU A 704 21.15 5.92 30.40
C LEU A 704 21.75 6.92 29.42
N VAL A 705 21.78 8.18 29.82
CA VAL A 705 22.45 9.26 29.10
C VAL A 705 23.40 9.96 30.06
N PHE A 706 24.65 10.09 29.66
CA PHE A 706 25.73 10.63 30.49
C PHE A 706 26.15 12.01 30.01
N GLU A 707 26.58 12.85 30.94
CA GLU A 707 27.13 14.17 30.61
C GLU A 707 28.38 14.07 29.73
N THR A 708 28.58 15.10 28.90
CA THR A 708 29.69 15.18 27.93
C THR A 708 31.04 14.98 28.61
N ASP A 709 31.87 14.10 28.04
CA ASP A 709 33.25 13.81 28.50
C ASP A 709 33.40 13.33 29.96
N THR A 710 32.37 12.76 30.56
CA THR A 710 32.43 12.28 31.96
C THR A 710 32.77 10.81 32.12
N VAL A 711 32.44 9.95 31.15
CA VAL A 711 32.47 8.48 31.30
C VAL A 711 33.12 7.75 30.14
N ASP A 712 33.70 6.59 30.43
CA ASP A 712 34.09 5.55 29.46
C ASP A 712 33.26 4.29 29.66
N LEU A 713 32.70 3.77 28.57
CA LEU A 713 31.87 2.57 28.60
C LEU A 713 32.75 1.33 28.68
N VAL A 714 32.44 0.41 29.59
CA VAL A 714 33.20 -0.84 29.81
C VAL A 714 32.25 -2.03 29.85
N ASN A 715 32.76 -3.23 29.55
CA ASN A 715 31.99 -4.48 29.56
C ASN A 715 30.72 -4.45 28.69
N MET A 716 30.72 -3.65 27.62
CA MET A 716 29.58 -3.51 26.72
C MET A 716 29.69 -4.45 25.53
N GLU A 717 28.75 -5.38 25.43
CA GLU A 717 28.55 -6.23 24.25
C GLU A 717 27.13 -6.03 23.73
N LYS A 718 27.01 -5.87 22.40
CA LYS A 718 25.70 -5.77 21.78
C LYS A 718 24.96 -7.10 21.92
N ASP A 719 23.69 -7.03 22.33
CA ASP A 719 22.86 -8.18 22.66
C ASP A 719 23.35 -8.99 23.87
N GLY A 720 24.38 -8.52 24.57
CA GLY A 720 24.85 -9.06 25.85
C GLY A 720 23.83 -8.84 26.95
N LYS A 721 23.74 -9.80 27.88
CA LYS A 721 22.88 -9.70 29.06
C LYS A 721 23.66 -9.02 30.19
N GLN A 722 23.06 -8.00 30.78
CA GLN A 722 23.56 -7.30 31.95
C GLN A 722 22.60 -7.52 33.12
N THR A 723 23.17 -7.70 34.31
CA THR A 723 22.42 -7.75 35.56
C THR A 723 22.58 -6.43 36.30
N TYR A 724 21.58 -6.01 37.07
CA TYR A 724 21.73 -4.78 37.85
C TYR A 724 22.88 -4.95 38.85
N GLY A 725 23.62 -3.86 39.10
CA GLY A 725 24.80 -3.88 39.97
C GLY A 725 26.11 -4.23 39.27
N SER A 726 26.08 -4.80 38.05
CA SER A 726 27.27 -5.01 37.22
C SER A 726 27.80 -3.71 36.62
N THR A 727 29.11 -3.57 36.46
CA THR A 727 29.72 -2.33 35.95
C THR A 727 29.56 -2.18 34.44
N VAL A 728 29.03 -1.03 34.03
CA VAL A 728 28.74 -0.69 32.62
C VAL A 728 29.51 0.52 32.10
N ALA A 729 30.04 1.34 32.99
CA ALA A 729 30.88 2.48 32.66
C ALA A 729 31.77 2.89 33.85
N LEU A 730 32.85 3.61 33.58
CA LEU A 730 33.74 4.21 34.58
C LEU A 730 33.77 5.72 34.38
N PHE A 731 33.82 6.50 35.46
CA PHE A 731 34.08 7.94 35.37
C PHE A 731 35.55 8.22 35.05
N LYS A 732 35.81 9.19 34.16
CA LYS A 732 37.17 9.55 33.69
C LYS A 732 38.04 10.25 34.75
N ASN A 733 37.42 11.06 35.61
CA ASN A 733 38.12 11.96 36.54
C ASN A 733 38.03 11.51 38.01
N ALA A 734 38.26 10.22 38.29
CA ALA A 734 38.27 9.70 39.66
C ALA A 734 39.57 10.02 40.44
N ASN A 735 40.56 10.66 39.80
CA ASN A 735 41.89 10.94 40.36
C ASN A 735 42.11 12.42 40.72
N LEU A 736 41.12 13.11 41.29
CA LEU A 736 41.34 14.39 41.95
C LEU A 736 40.94 14.24 43.43
N GLU A 737 41.97 14.08 44.26
CA GLU A 737 41.93 13.84 45.70
C GLU A 737 41.23 14.97 46.48
N ILE A 738 40.55 14.54 47.57
CA ILE A 738 40.37 15.14 48.91
C ILE A 738 40.40 16.68 49.02
#